data_AF-A0AAI8VRB0-F1
#
_entry.id   AF-A0AAI8VRB0-F1
#
_cell.length_a   1.000
_cell.length_b   1.000
_cell.length_c   1.000
_cell.angle_alpha   90.00
_cell.angle_beta   90.00
_cell.angle_gamma   90.00
#
_symmetry.space_group_name_H-M   'P 1'
#
loop_
_entity.id
_entity.type
_entity.pdbx_description
1 polymer ?
#
loop_
_entity_poly.entity_id
_entity_poly.type
_entity_poly.pdbx_seq_one_letter_code
_entity_poly.pdbx_strand_id
1 'polypeptide(L)'
;MAARSHVWLAGSTRSPAIATARRPSRSPTSKPGLPFTLRTHVPSQPPPAVSFSTRKLMTTSLPSRAEMETPESYTTAFALFEAMWEAGITACFVNVGSDHPSILEAIVRGKRERPGAWPRMITCPSEITAISMADGYARVTGRPQAVLVHVDVGTQALGQGIHNASVGRAPVFIFAGMCPYTEAGELPGSRTEYMHWLQEAPDQKAIVRQYCRYTGEVRTGLNVKQTVGRALQFANSTPKGPVYVASAREVLAQEMQPYSLDQEQWVPIGPSALTADAVRDISTALVQAERPLIITGYSGRDRRNPGLLVALADLIPGIRVHDTGGSDMCFPFSHVASEGFRLSRDECTRDADVFFLLDCDVPWIPSHNPPRKDAKIYHVDSDPLNQQMPVSFFPAHGRWKADSFTALTQLIDYIENDALLTKTLQDPRYTARGEARANVHKARLETLALQPRLSAHEALDAHNIGSLLRTSLPDSTTFVVGVATATQMLSDQIQASRPGSWINCGGTGIGWSNGAAMGVQMALEDAEKDKKSKTECEPSLVCHIVGDGSFMCAAPASALWVASKYGIPVLTIVLNNGGWKAPRNSTQIMYPTGLNTTASDDELNISFRPSPNYAALAEAAAGSEVGWGNATEDPEAWMKGLRVRTVGDFKEALQQAGSRVAGKGKGMLIEAQIDLLVGSVATVASAVTVSELWRNLVVEADNEVLYRKRKQEPRRREYWRLAFVGKDKTGSVAEVSRWIAGPLSDNLCLTRAQTIVKQEIMTDDIALFLDTLWTRAADIRLTPAKRIAFHTYLLVTGLAGFQNGSVLSLPYEQVQFGLARDPHDPAALKLVAHILVIQNNRKKDTIQRDQDDKVAFSIGFVPAHTFCLLSLLVARALADDAFEEGYRTLDELLDRPLLEPGMCYLNLPLKQDIGKKPAIPLTQEKLNEIRIVSVSSLECDSIQSLT
;
A
#
# COMPACT_ATOMS: atom_id res chain seq x y z
N MET A 1 51.63 29.09 -20.12
CA MET A 1 51.98 28.37 -18.88
C MET A 1 51.54 26.92 -19.10
N ALA A 2 52.39 25.97 -19.50
CA ALA A 2 53.80 25.72 -19.15
C ALA A 2 53.94 25.57 -17.62
N ALA A 3 54.06 24.40 -16.96
CA ALA A 3 54.69 23.08 -17.24
C ALA A 3 56.05 22.90 -16.52
N ARG A 4 56.14 21.83 -15.72
CA ARG A 4 57.30 21.16 -15.06
C ARG A 4 56.68 20.04 -14.20
N SER A 5 56.88 18.73 -14.34
CA SER A 5 57.84 17.84 -15.02
C SER A 5 59.19 17.58 -14.32
N HIS A 6 59.49 16.26 -14.22
CA HIS A 6 60.76 15.53 -14.01
C HIS A 6 60.87 14.67 -12.72
N VAL A 7 61.25 13.36 -12.69
CA VAL A 7 62.16 12.48 -13.50
C VAL A 7 63.62 12.61 -12.99
N TRP A 8 64.42 11.57 -12.62
CA TRP A 8 64.28 10.09 -12.51
C TRP A 8 65.55 9.48 -11.80
N LEU A 9 65.69 8.13 -11.82
CA LEU A 9 66.95 7.31 -11.83
C LEU A 9 67.80 7.01 -10.56
N ALA A 10 67.66 5.75 -10.11
CA ALA A 10 68.68 4.67 -10.04
C ALA A 10 69.86 4.64 -9.00
N GLY A 11 70.16 3.41 -8.53
CA GLY A 11 71.33 3.06 -7.71
C GLY A 11 71.33 1.57 -7.26
N SER A 12 72.00 0.69 -8.00
CA SER A 12 71.94 -0.79 -7.89
C SER A 12 72.97 -1.44 -6.95
N THR A 13 72.69 -2.64 -6.37
CA THR A 13 73.59 -3.84 -6.45
C THR A 13 72.99 -5.17 -5.91
N ARG A 14 73.69 -6.28 -6.19
CA ARG A 14 73.26 -7.71 -6.26
C ARG A 14 73.19 -8.50 -4.94
N SER A 15 72.20 -9.43 -4.84
CA SER A 15 72.26 -10.92 -4.66
C SER A 15 73.29 -11.60 -3.71
N PRO A 16 72.99 -12.78 -3.09
CA PRO A 16 72.74 -14.05 -3.82
C PRO A 16 71.55 -14.92 -3.30
N ALA A 17 71.44 -16.19 -3.73
CA ALA A 17 70.30 -17.11 -3.57
C ALA A 17 70.72 -18.59 -3.23
N ILE A 18 69.87 -19.60 -3.54
CA ILE A 18 69.98 -21.10 -3.41
C ILE A 18 69.20 -21.66 -2.18
N ALA A 19 67.99 -22.27 -2.30
CA ALA A 19 67.60 -23.66 -2.69
C ALA A 19 67.91 -24.74 -1.60
N THR A 20 67.25 -25.91 -1.41
CA THR A 20 66.33 -26.82 -2.20
C THR A 20 65.58 -27.76 -1.18
N ALA A 21 64.83 -28.87 -1.38
CA ALA A 21 64.34 -29.73 -2.50
C ALA A 21 63.17 -30.73 -2.10
N ARG A 22 62.31 -31.07 -3.08
CA ARG A 22 61.67 -32.40 -3.40
C ARG A 22 60.57 -33.11 -2.54
N ARG A 23 59.68 -33.78 -3.31
CA ARG A 23 58.69 -34.85 -2.97
C ARG A 23 59.33 -36.17 -2.52
N PRO A 24 58.57 -37.06 -1.83
CA PRO A 24 58.11 -38.29 -2.50
C PRO A 24 56.55 -38.46 -2.55
N SER A 25 56.02 -39.69 -2.50
CA SER A 25 54.66 -40.04 -3.01
C SER A 25 54.20 -41.47 -2.59
N ARG A 26 52.96 -41.85 -3.01
CA ARG A 26 52.35 -43.21 -3.16
C ARG A 26 51.05 -43.51 -2.36
N SER A 27 50.14 -44.21 -3.06
CA SER A 27 49.04 -45.10 -2.60
C SER A 27 49.53 -46.58 -2.79
N PRO A 28 48.77 -47.72 -2.58
CA PRO A 28 47.30 -47.89 -2.55
C PRO A 28 46.73 -49.03 -1.63
N THR A 29 45.51 -49.50 -1.97
CA THR A 29 44.92 -50.88 -1.80
C THR A 29 44.37 -51.42 -0.46
N SER A 30 43.03 -51.63 -0.48
CA SER A 30 42.22 -52.81 -0.04
C SER A 30 42.04 -53.29 1.43
N LYS A 31 40.78 -53.66 1.71
CA LYS A 31 40.19 -54.53 2.78
C LYS A 31 40.80 -55.96 2.82
N PRO A 32 40.54 -56.88 3.80
CA PRO A 32 39.35 -56.99 4.68
C PRO A 32 39.56 -57.49 6.15
N GLY A 33 38.46 -57.72 6.90
CA GLY A 33 38.44 -58.51 8.15
C GLY A 33 37.25 -58.24 9.10
N LEU A 34 36.54 -59.28 9.54
CA LEU A 34 35.45 -59.28 10.56
C LEU A 34 35.64 -60.52 11.47
N PRO A 35 35.30 -60.45 12.79
CA PRO A 35 34.00 -60.96 13.29
C PRO A 35 33.37 -60.05 14.41
N PHE A 36 32.05 -59.97 14.65
CA PHE A 36 31.10 -60.98 15.23
C PHE A 36 31.56 -61.49 16.62
N THR A 37 30.78 -61.52 17.73
CA THR A 37 29.34 -61.74 18.05
C THR A 37 28.94 -61.07 19.41
N LEU A 38 27.72 -60.90 19.97
CA LEU A 38 26.25 -61.03 19.65
C LEU A 38 25.45 -60.19 20.72
N ARG A 39 24.19 -59.73 20.53
CA ARG A 39 22.85 -60.24 21.01
C ARG A 39 22.73 -60.70 22.49
N THR A 40 21.62 -60.51 23.25
CA THR A 40 20.24 -59.96 23.03
C THR A 40 19.68 -59.45 24.41
N HIS A 41 18.51 -58.82 24.63
CA HIS A 41 17.15 -58.93 24.04
C HIS A 41 16.32 -57.62 24.12
N VAL A 42 15.15 -57.59 23.47
CA VAL A 42 14.18 -56.47 23.37
C VAL A 42 12.76 -56.96 23.70
N PRO A 43 11.87 -56.09 24.22
CA PRO A 43 10.45 -56.12 23.86
C PRO A 43 9.86 -54.78 23.38
N SER A 44 8.81 -54.87 22.55
CA SER A 44 7.79 -53.83 22.20
C SER A 44 8.19 -52.53 21.48
N GLN A 45 7.45 -52.27 20.40
CA GLN A 45 7.59 -51.23 19.37
C GLN A 45 7.44 -49.77 19.83
N PRO A 46 8.17 -48.82 19.22
CA PRO A 46 7.75 -47.43 18.99
C PRO A 46 6.78 -47.30 17.78
N PRO A 47 6.08 -46.16 17.60
CA PRO A 47 5.23 -45.89 16.43
C PRO A 47 6.01 -45.86 15.11
N PRO A 48 5.34 -45.95 13.94
CA PRO A 48 6.02 -46.02 12.64
C PRO A 48 6.82 -44.75 12.36
N ALA A 49 8.13 -44.91 12.17
CA ALA A 49 8.98 -43.83 11.68
C ALA A 49 8.46 -43.34 10.32
N VAL A 50 8.15 -42.05 10.22
CA VAL A 50 7.82 -41.40 8.94
C VAL A 50 9.09 -41.48 8.08
N SER A 51 9.12 -42.43 7.14
CA SER A 51 10.24 -42.56 6.21
C SER A 51 10.46 -41.23 5.49
N PHE A 52 11.71 -40.89 5.22
CA PHE A 52 12.05 -39.88 4.22
C PHE A 52 11.59 -40.38 2.84
N SER A 53 10.31 -40.18 2.58
CA SER A 53 9.78 -40.09 1.24
C SER A 53 10.39 -38.82 0.66
N THR A 54 11.58 -38.97 0.05
CA THR A 54 11.82 -38.36 -1.23
C THR A 54 10.56 -38.64 -2.04
N ARG A 55 9.65 -37.66 -2.11
CA ARG A 55 8.59 -37.70 -3.11
C ARG A 55 9.34 -37.99 -4.40
N LYS A 56 9.05 -39.13 -5.03
CA LYS A 56 9.34 -39.27 -6.46
C LYS A 56 8.90 -37.94 -7.06
N LEU A 57 9.78 -37.31 -7.86
CA LEU A 57 9.22 -36.37 -8.82
C LEU A 57 8.08 -37.12 -9.47
N MET A 58 6.87 -36.56 -9.41
CA MET A 58 5.89 -36.95 -10.40
C MET A 58 6.41 -36.39 -11.70
N THR A 59 7.33 -37.16 -12.30
CA THR A 59 7.12 -37.65 -13.65
C THR A 59 5.63 -37.99 -13.76
N THR A 60 4.84 -36.97 -14.14
CA THR A 60 3.90 -37.17 -15.23
C THR A 60 4.59 -38.12 -16.20
N SER A 61 4.00 -39.30 -16.41
CA SER A 61 4.57 -40.27 -17.33
C SER A 61 4.60 -39.60 -18.68
N LEU A 62 5.79 -39.14 -19.10
CA LEU A 62 6.01 -38.56 -20.42
C LEU A 62 5.38 -39.54 -21.42
N PRO A 63 4.48 -39.06 -22.31
CA PRO A 63 3.67 -39.94 -23.15
C PRO A 63 4.57 -40.95 -23.84
N SER A 64 4.27 -42.24 -23.60
CA SER A 64 5.22 -43.36 -23.65
C SER A 64 6.13 -43.29 -24.86
N ARG A 65 7.37 -42.82 -24.62
CA ARG A 65 8.37 -42.34 -25.59
C ARG A 65 7.99 -42.59 -27.05
N ALA A 66 7.12 -41.73 -27.59
CA ALA A 66 6.87 -41.71 -29.02
C ALA A 66 8.22 -41.46 -29.70
N GLU A 67 8.58 -42.31 -30.66
CA GLU A 67 9.80 -42.18 -31.44
C GLU A 67 9.61 -41.07 -32.48
N MET A 68 9.48 -39.83 -31.98
CA MET A 68 9.63 -38.62 -32.79
C MET A 68 11.03 -38.65 -33.36
N GLU A 69 11.12 -38.77 -34.68
CA GLU A 69 12.37 -38.73 -35.43
C GLU A 69 13.15 -37.46 -35.03
N THR A 70 14.35 -37.64 -34.48
CA THR A 70 15.24 -36.51 -34.20
C THR A 70 15.62 -35.87 -35.53
N PRO A 71 15.32 -34.57 -35.77
CA PRO A 71 15.55 -33.97 -37.08
C PRO A 71 17.02 -34.05 -37.50
N GLU A 72 17.27 -34.33 -38.79
CA GLU A 72 18.64 -34.50 -39.32
C GLU A 72 19.55 -33.30 -39.07
N SER A 73 19.00 -32.09 -38.95
CA SER A 73 19.64 -30.96 -38.30
C SER A 73 18.64 -29.96 -37.72
N TYR A 74 19.12 -29.10 -36.82
CA TYR A 74 18.43 -27.89 -36.41
C TYR A 74 19.40 -26.74 -36.10
N THR A 75 18.87 -25.53 -35.96
CA THR A 75 19.65 -24.36 -35.51
C THR A 75 19.87 -24.36 -34.00
N THR A 76 20.92 -23.65 -33.57
CA THR A 76 21.17 -23.33 -32.15
C THR A 76 19.96 -22.67 -31.47
N ALA A 77 19.19 -21.85 -32.19
CA ALA A 77 17.95 -21.27 -31.69
C ALA A 77 16.86 -22.32 -31.35
N PHE A 78 16.79 -23.42 -32.10
CA PHE A 78 15.90 -24.54 -31.77
C PHE A 78 16.40 -25.29 -30.52
N ALA A 79 17.70 -25.61 -30.48
CA ALA A 79 18.35 -26.26 -29.34
C ALA A 79 18.20 -25.48 -28.02
N LEU A 80 18.19 -24.13 -28.10
CA LEU A 80 17.93 -23.24 -26.97
C LEU A 80 16.54 -23.47 -26.36
N PHE A 81 15.48 -23.44 -27.16
CA PHE A 81 14.11 -23.67 -26.68
C PHE A 81 13.85 -25.12 -26.27
N GLU A 82 14.48 -26.09 -26.95
CA GLU A 82 14.48 -27.49 -26.54
C GLU A 82 15.09 -27.64 -25.13
N ALA A 83 16.22 -26.99 -24.85
CA ALA A 83 16.84 -26.98 -23.53
C ALA A 83 15.99 -26.28 -22.46
N MET A 84 15.32 -25.18 -22.80
CA MET A 84 14.36 -24.52 -21.89
C MET A 84 13.26 -25.51 -21.47
N TRP A 85 12.67 -26.21 -22.43
CA TRP A 85 11.60 -27.18 -22.18
C TRP A 85 12.09 -28.40 -21.38
N GLU A 86 13.23 -29.01 -21.78
CA GLU A 86 13.84 -30.13 -21.06
C GLU A 86 14.17 -29.79 -19.60
N ALA A 87 14.56 -28.54 -19.32
CA ALA A 87 14.82 -28.03 -17.97
C ALA A 87 13.58 -27.49 -17.23
N GLY A 88 12.36 -27.72 -17.78
CA GLY A 88 11.10 -27.47 -17.08
C GLY A 88 10.49 -26.06 -17.22
N ILE A 89 10.96 -25.25 -18.18
CA ILE A 89 10.31 -23.99 -18.57
C ILE A 89 9.10 -24.29 -19.46
N THR A 90 7.91 -23.96 -18.98
CA THR A 90 6.63 -24.23 -19.66
C THR A 90 6.04 -22.99 -20.34
N ALA A 91 6.50 -21.79 -19.99
CA ALA A 91 6.10 -20.52 -20.58
C ALA A 91 7.32 -19.66 -20.93
N CYS A 92 7.23 -18.94 -22.05
CA CYS A 92 8.20 -17.94 -22.46
C CYS A 92 7.48 -16.64 -22.82
N PHE A 93 7.81 -15.57 -22.10
CA PHE A 93 7.25 -14.24 -22.26
C PHE A 93 8.13 -13.45 -23.22
N VAL A 94 7.65 -13.22 -24.45
CA VAL A 94 8.47 -12.80 -25.58
C VAL A 94 8.19 -11.36 -26.02
N ASN A 95 9.25 -10.55 -26.03
CA ASN A 95 9.37 -9.32 -26.82
C ASN A 95 10.48 -9.54 -27.88
N VAL A 96 10.21 -9.24 -29.14
CA VAL A 96 11.03 -9.66 -30.29
C VAL A 96 11.39 -8.48 -31.20
N GLY A 97 12.63 -8.50 -31.73
CA GLY A 97 13.15 -7.47 -32.64
C GLY A 97 13.97 -8.06 -33.80
N SER A 98 14.72 -7.21 -34.49
CA SER A 98 15.47 -7.50 -35.73
C SER A 98 16.41 -8.71 -35.66
N ASP A 99 16.99 -8.95 -34.49
CA ASP A 99 18.08 -9.92 -34.28
C ASP A 99 17.55 -11.33 -33.96
N HIS A 100 16.22 -11.52 -34.01
CA HIS A 100 15.55 -12.77 -33.65
C HIS A 100 15.01 -13.64 -34.81
N PRO A 101 15.47 -13.58 -36.09
CA PRO A 101 14.84 -14.40 -37.14
C PRO A 101 15.00 -15.90 -36.89
N SER A 102 16.16 -16.36 -36.43
CA SER A 102 16.40 -17.76 -36.04
C SER A 102 15.54 -18.18 -34.83
N ILE A 103 15.25 -17.25 -33.92
CA ILE A 103 14.38 -17.45 -32.76
C ILE A 103 12.91 -17.55 -33.18
N LEU A 104 12.46 -16.70 -34.12
CA LEU A 104 11.11 -16.75 -34.68
C LEU A 104 10.89 -18.03 -35.49
N GLU A 105 11.87 -18.45 -36.30
CA GLU A 105 11.82 -19.72 -37.02
C GLU A 105 11.79 -20.91 -36.05
N ALA A 106 12.65 -20.92 -35.02
CA ALA A 106 12.60 -21.95 -33.98
C ALA A 106 11.25 -22.00 -33.25
N ILE A 107 10.61 -20.85 -32.98
CA ILE A 107 9.26 -20.77 -32.40
C ILE A 107 8.21 -21.39 -33.34
N VAL A 108 8.26 -21.11 -34.64
CA VAL A 108 7.32 -21.65 -35.64
C VAL A 108 7.54 -23.15 -35.84
N ARG A 109 8.80 -23.56 -36.03
CA ARG A 109 9.22 -24.94 -36.24
C ARG A 109 8.87 -25.81 -35.03
N GLY A 110 9.28 -25.43 -33.82
CA GLY A 110 8.99 -26.18 -32.59
C GLY A 110 7.50 -26.30 -32.27
N LYS A 111 6.69 -25.27 -32.57
CA LYS A 111 5.21 -25.36 -32.43
C LYS A 111 4.57 -26.34 -33.41
N ARG A 112 5.16 -26.57 -34.58
CA ARG A 112 4.66 -27.49 -35.63
C ARG A 112 5.18 -28.92 -35.43
N GLU A 113 6.47 -29.07 -35.16
CA GLU A 113 7.16 -30.36 -35.03
C GLU A 113 7.01 -30.98 -33.63
N ARG A 114 6.79 -30.17 -32.57
CA ARG A 114 6.74 -30.62 -31.17
C ARG A 114 5.56 -30.07 -30.37
N PRO A 115 4.31 -30.22 -30.85
CA PRO A 115 3.13 -29.79 -30.10
C PRO A 115 3.06 -30.47 -28.72
N GLY A 116 2.88 -29.68 -27.66
CA GLY A 116 2.87 -30.17 -26.28
C GLY A 116 4.25 -30.51 -25.67
N ALA A 117 5.33 -30.41 -26.45
CA ALA A 117 6.72 -30.59 -26.02
C ALA A 117 7.56 -29.33 -26.29
N TRP A 118 6.96 -28.15 -26.09
CA TRP A 118 7.53 -26.84 -26.41
C TRP A 118 6.93 -25.73 -25.52
N PRO A 119 7.68 -24.67 -25.14
CA PRO A 119 7.15 -23.64 -24.23
C PRO A 119 5.99 -22.82 -24.83
N ARG A 120 5.04 -22.42 -23.97
CA ARG A 120 3.94 -21.52 -24.33
C ARG A 120 4.48 -20.11 -24.59
N MET A 121 4.46 -19.67 -25.85
CA MET A 121 4.96 -18.35 -26.25
C MET A 121 3.90 -17.27 -26.06
N ILE A 122 4.11 -16.40 -25.06
CA ILE A 122 3.22 -15.28 -24.70
C ILE A 122 3.84 -13.98 -25.20
N THR A 123 3.25 -13.34 -26.21
CA THR A 123 3.72 -12.04 -26.71
C THR A 123 3.48 -10.96 -25.68
N CYS A 124 4.54 -10.26 -25.25
CA CYS A 124 4.46 -9.16 -24.30
C CYS A 124 4.97 -7.87 -24.99
N PRO A 125 4.11 -6.90 -25.32
CA PRO A 125 4.50 -5.65 -26.00
C PRO A 125 5.44 -4.72 -25.20
N SER A 126 5.81 -5.09 -23.97
CA SER A 126 6.81 -4.39 -23.16
C SER A 126 7.55 -5.39 -22.27
N GLU A 127 8.85 -5.16 -22.12
CA GLU A 127 9.79 -5.99 -21.38
C GLU A 127 9.47 -6.03 -19.89
N ILE A 128 8.98 -4.92 -19.31
CA ILE A 128 8.55 -4.88 -17.91
C ILE A 128 7.33 -5.78 -17.66
N THR A 129 6.42 -5.89 -18.64
CA THR A 129 5.31 -6.86 -18.60
C THR A 129 5.87 -8.28 -18.63
N ALA A 130 6.78 -8.58 -19.57
CA ALA A 130 7.34 -9.91 -19.78
C ALA A 130 8.07 -10.46 -18.53
N ILE A 131 8.99 -9.68 -17.97
CA ILE A 131 9.74 -10.10 -16.78
C ILE A 131 8.87 -10.17 -15.52
N SER A 132 7.90 -9.29 -15.38
CA SER A 132 7.01 -9.32 -14.22
C SER A 132 6.05 -10.51 -14.27
N MET A 133 5.59 -10.92 -15.45
CA MET A 133 4.84 -12.19 -15.61
C MET A 133 5.69 -13.41 -15.23
N ALA A 134 6.96 -13.46 -15.66
CA ALA A 134 7.86 -14.55 -15.30
C ALA A 134 8.14 -14.61 -13.79
N ASP A 135 8.40 -13.47 -13.15
CA ASP A 135 8.58 -13.33 -11.70
C ASP A 135 7.31 -13.76 -10.93
N GLY A 136 6.12 -13.30 -11.35
CA GLY A 136 4.85 -13.69 -10.75
C GLY A 136 4.56 -15.19 -10.83
N TYR A 137 4.82 -15.81 -11.99
CA TYR A 137 4.71 -17.26 -12.18
C TYR A 137 5.72 -18.03 -11.30
N ALA A 138 6.92 -17.48 -11.14
CA ALA A 138 7.97 -18.05 -10.30
C ALA A 138 7.64 -17.99 -8.79
N ARG A 139 6.93 -16.97 -8.29
CA ARG A 139 6.46 -16.90 -6.88
C ARG A 139 5.37 -17.92 -6.54
N VAL A 140 4.62 -18.39 -7.53
CA VAL A 140 3.61 -19.44 -7.32
C VAL A 140 4.22 -20.84 -7.43
N THR A 141 5.08 -21.06 -8.43
CA THR A 141 5.61 -22.40 -8.74
C THR A 141 6.97 -22.72 -8.13
N GLY A 142 7.71 -21.70 -7.66
CA GLY A 142 9.12 -21.82 -7.24
C GLY A 142 10.10 -22.05 -8.40
N ARG A 143 9.63 -22.10 -9.66
CA ARG A 143 10.39 -22.44 -10.88
C ARG A 143 10.51 -21.22 -11.82
N PRO A 144 11.68 -20.96 -12.41
CA PRO A 144 11.84 -19.91 -13.41
C PRO A 144 11.03 -20.20 -14.67
N GLN A 145 10.50 -19.14 -15.28
CA GLN A 145 10.05 -19.14 -16.67
C GLN A 145 10.98 -18.28 -17.52
N ALA A 146 10.88 -18.43 -18.85
CA ALA A 146 11.71 -17.68 -19.77
C ALA A 146 11.14 -16.29 -20.07
N VAL A 147 12.03 -15.32 -20.19
CA VAL A 147 11.79 -13.98 -20.72
C VAL A 147 12.69 -13.83 -21.94
N LEU A 148 12.12 -13.48 -23.09
CA LEU A 148 12.91 -13.16 -24.29
C LEU A 148 12.80 -11.65 -24.53
N VAL A 149 13.93 -10.96 -24.62
CA VAL A 149 14.02 -9.54 -25.01
C VAL A 149 14.99 -9.35 -26.17
N HIS A 150 14.87 -8.21 -26.84
CA HIS A 150 15.79 -7.81 -27.91
C HIS A 150 17.19 -7.42 -27.36
N VAL A 151 18.09 -7.01 -28.26
CA VAL A 151 19.45 -6.55 -27.92
C VAL A 151 19.41 -5.28 -27.06
N ASP A 152 20.57 -4.86 -26.55
CA ASP A 152 20.84 -3.58 -25.84
C ASP A 152 19.62 -2.87 -25.24
N VAL A 153 18.92 -2.01 -25.97
CA VAL A 153 17.78 -1.22 -25.47
C VAL A 153 16.66 -2.07 -24.85
N GLY A 154 16.38 -3.27 -25.37
CA GLY A 154 15.43 -4.22 -24.77
C GLY A 154 15.98 -4.86 -23.49
N THR A 155 17.30 -5.01 -23.38
CA THR A 155 17.97 -5.36 -22.12
C THR A 155 17.96 -4.19 -21.12
N GLN A 156 18.08 -2.94 -21.57
CA GLN A 156 17.94 -1.75 -20.71
C GLN A 156 16.50 -1.62 -20.16
N ALA A 157 15.49 -1.89 -20.99
CA ALA A 157 14.07 -1.86 -20.60
C ALA A 157 13.70 -2.85 -19.47
N LEU A 158 14.50 -3.89 -19.24
CA LEU A 158 14.34 -4.81 -18.11
C LEU A 158 14.77 -4.24 -16.75
N GLY A 159 15.51 -3.12 -16.70
CA GLY A 159 16.30 -2.68 -15.54
C GLY A 159 15.54 -2.64 -14.21
N GLN A 160 14.27 -2.20 -14.23
CA GLN A 160 13.43 -2.19 -13.02
C GLN A 160 12.91 -3.58 -12.63
N GLY A 161 12.49 -4.38 -13.62
CA GLY A 161 11.95 -5.72 -13.39
C GLY A 161 13.02 -6.69 -12.88
N ILE A 162 14.25 -6.57 -13.37
CA ILE A 162 15.36 -7.43 -12.95
C ILE A 162 15.88 -7.07 -11.55
N HIS A 163 15.83 -5.80 -11.14
CA HIS A 163 16.02 -5.38 -9.75
C HIS A 163 14.99 -6.07 -8.83
N ASN A 164 13.70 -6.03 -9.21
CA ASN A 164 12.64 -6.67 -8.44
C ASN A 164 12.80 -8.19 -8.35
N ALA A 165 13.18 -8.87 -9.44
CA ALA A 165 13.49 -10.31 -9.39
C ALA A 165 14.72 -10.61 -8.51
N SER A 166 15.74 -9.75 -8.53
CA SER A 166 16.97 -9.91 -7.73
C SER A 166 16.74 -9.76 -6.23
N VAL A 167 16.15 -8.64 -5.80
CA VAL A 167 15.88 -8.37 -4.38
C VAL A 167 14.72 -9.23 -3.87
N GLY A 168 13.72 -9.44 -4.73
CA GLY A 168 12.63 -10.39 -4.53
C GLY A 168 13.04 -11.87 -4.51
N ARG A 169 14.33 -12.18 -4.74
CA ARG A 169 14.89 -13.54 -4.83
C ARG A 169 14.07 -14.47 -5.75
N ALA A 170 13.47 -13.95 -6.81
CA ALA A 170 12.62 -14.69 -7.74
C ALA A 170 13.46 -15.31 -8.88
N PRO A 171 13.39 -16.63 -9.12
CA PRO A 171 14.13 -17.25 -10.21
C PRO A 171 13.50 -16.88 -11.55
N VAL A 172 14.28 -16.28 -12.47
CA VAL A 172 13.83 -15.95 -13.83
C VAL A 172 14.94 -16.24 -14.83
N PHE A 173 14.64 -16.88 -15.95
CA PHE A 173 15.60 -17.09 -17.04
C PHE A 173 15.37 -16.02 -18.11
N ILE A 174 16.37 -15.15 -18.33
CA ILE A 174 16.30 -14.08 -19.32
C ILE A 174 17.22 -14.43 -20.49
N PHE A 175 16.66 -14.43 -21.70
CA PHE A 175 17.41 -14.51 -22.94
C PHE A 175 17.35 -13.20 -23.71
N ALA A 176 18.49 -12.79 -24.27
CA ALA A 176 18.59 -11.63 -25.17
C ALA A 176 19.34 -11.97 -26.46
N GLY A 177 18.97 -11.32 -27.56
CA GLY A 177 19.86 -11.24 -28.72
C GLY A 177 21.13 -10.44 -28.42
N MET A 178 22.14 -10.59 -29.26
CA MET A 178 23.23 -9.63 -29.45
C MET A 178 23.37 -9.34 -30.94
N CYS A 179 23.86 -8.16 -31.29
CA CYS A 179 24.10 -7.81 -32.69
C CYS A 179 25.13 -8.74 -33.36
N PRO A 180 25.09 -8.89 -34.70
CA PRO A 180 26.05 -9.71 -35.43
C PRO A 180 27.48 -9.16 -35.33
N TYR A 181 28.46 -10.05 -35.15
CA TYR A 181 29.89 -9.76 -35.19
C TYR A 181 30.50 -9.92 -36.59
N THR A 182 29.73 -10.36 -37.60
CA THR A 182 30.12 -10.37 -39.02
C THR A 182 29.26 -9.39 -39.85
N GLU A 183 29.86 -8.73 -40.84
CA GLU A 183 29.31 -7.53 -41.50
C GLU A 183 28.99 -7.74 -42.99
N ALA A 184 29.92 -8.31 -43.76
CA ALA A 184 29.82 -8.42 -45.22
C ALA A 184 29.16 -9.73 -45.73
N GLY A 185 28.58 -10.53 -44.83
CA GLY A 185 27.94 -11.81 -45.17
C GLY A 185 28.83 -13.04 -44.96
N GLU A 186 29.87 -12.92 -44.14
CA GLU A 186 30.84 -13.97 -43.84
C GLU A 186 30.21 -15.21 -43.18
N LEU A 187 29.09 -15.01 -42.46
CA LEU A 187 28.28 -16.06 -41.86
C LEU A 187 26.78 -15.81 -42.07
N PRO A 188 25.93 -16.85 -42.14
CA PRO A 188 24.48 -16.72 -42.03
C PRO A 188 24.13 -15.99 -40.73
N GLY A 189 23.40 -14.87 -40.82
CA GLY A 189 23.09 -14.03 -39.67
C GLY A 189 23.96 -12.78 -39.51
N SER A 190 24.89 -12.50 -40.44
CA SER A 190 25.62 -11.22 -40.54
C SER A 190 24.68 -9.99 -40.56
N ARG A 191 25.24 -8.78 -40.42
CA ARG A 191 24.47 -7.53 -40.42
C ARG A 191 23.68 -7.32 -41.72
N THR A 192 22.36 -7.13 -41.58
CA THR A 192 21.45 -6.79 -42.70
C THR A 192 20.67 -5.48 -42.48
N GLU A 193 20.29 -5.20 -41.23
CA GLU A 193 19.51 -4.02 -40.83
C GLU A 193 20.40 -2.91 -40.26
N TYR A 194 20.06 -1.65 -40.58
CA TYR A 194 20.73 -0.43 -40.07
C TYR A 194 20.92 -0.41 -38.54
N MET A 195 19.95 -0.95 -37.79
CA MET A 195 19.98 -0.93 -36.32
C MET A 195 21.12 -1.77 -35.71
N HIS A 196 21.64 -2.79 -36.41
CA HIS A 196 22.73 -3.63 -35.90
C HIS A 196 24.01 -2.84 -35.56
N TRP A 197 24.24 -1.70 -36.22
CA TRP A 197 25.38 -0.82 -35.95
C TRP A 197 25.13 0.20 -34.83
N LEU A 198 23.86 0.44 -34.48
CA LEU A 198 23.49 1.41 -33.43
C LEU A 198 23.20 0.76 -32.07
N GLN A 199 22.86 -0.54 -32.06
CA GLN A 199 22.45 -1.27 -30.86
C GLN A 199 23.52 -2.25 -30.35
N GLU A 200 24.74 -2.18 -30.86
CA GLU A 200 25.88 -2.96 -30.37
C GLU A 200 26.50 -2.32 -29.12
N ALA A 201 26.10 -2.78 -27.94
CA ALA A 201 26.71 -2.36 -26.68
C ALA A 201 28.02 -3.14 -26.39
N PRO A 202 29.18 -2.47 -26.15
CA PRO A 202 30.49 -3.12 -25.96
C PRO A 202 30.57 -4.17 -24.84
N ASP A 203 29.69 -4.09 -23.83
CA ASP A 203 29.39 -5.18 -22.91
C ASP A 203 27.92 -5.12 -22.49
N GLN A 204 27.02 -5.55 -23.38
CA GLN A 204 25.56 -5.62 -23.14
C GLN A 204 25.21 -6.32 -21.81
N LYS A 205 26.01 -7.31 -21.37
CA LYS A 205 25.77 -8.03 -20.11
C LYS A 205 26.06 -7.15 -18.87
N ALA A 206 26.89 -6.11 -18.98
CA ALA A 206 27.18 -5.19 -17.88
C ALA A 206 25.94 -4.44 -17.38
N ILE A 207 25.01 -4.10 -18.30
CA ILE A 207 23.74 -3.39 -18.04
C ILE A 207 22.96 -4.05 -16.88
N VAL A 208 22.97 -5.38 -16.84
CA VAL A 208 22.19 -6.20 -15.90
C VAL A 208 23.03 -6.93 -14.84
N ARG A 209 24.36 -6.95 -14.98
CA ARG A 209 25.27 -7.84 -14.24
C ARG A 209 25.14 -7.78 -12.71
N GLN A 210 24.87 -6.60 -12.15
CA GLN A 210 24.74 -6.40 -10.70
C GLN A 210 23.50 -7.06 -10.06
N TYR A 211 22.47 -7.37 -10.85
CA TYR A 211 21.22 -7.99 -10.39
C TYR A 211 21.14 -9.49 -10.72
N CYS A 212 21.91 -9.98 -11.70
CA CYS A 212 21.90 -11.38 -12.10
C CYS A 212 22.68 -12.27 -11.13
N ARG A 213 22.17 -13.48 -10.86
CA ARG A 213 22.95 -14.57 -10.23
C ARG A 213 23.98 -15.18 -11.19
N TYR A 214 23.76 -15.02 -12.50
CA TYR A 214 24.64 -15.47 -13.58
C TYR A 214 24.42 -14.62 -14.85
N THR A 215 25.51 -14.19 -15.50
CA THR A 215 25.47 -13.65 -16.87
C THR A 215 26.28 -14.55 -17.80
N GLY A 216 25.60 -15.25 -18.70
CA GLY A 216 26.19 -16.15 -19.70
C GLY A 216 26.15 -15.58 -21.12
N GLU A 217 26.85 -16.26 -22.02
CA GLU A 217 26.89 -15.94 -23.45
C GLU A 217 27.01 -17.25 -24.24
N VAL A 218 26.10 -17.49 -25.19
CA VAL A 218 26.18 -18.64 -26.09
C VAL A 218 27.07 -18.23 -27.26
N ARG A 219 28.17 -18.97 -27.45
CA ARG A 219 29.15 -18.75 -28.53
C ARG A 219 29.12 -19.81 -29.62
N THR A 220 28.39 -20.90 -29.40
CA THR A 220 28.12 -21.97 -30.37
C THR A 220 26.95 -22.83 -29.88
N GLY A 221 26.20 -23.45 -30.78
CA GLY A 221 25.17 -24.43 -30.41
C GLY A 221 25.70 -25.66 -29.65
N LEU A 222 26.97 -26.00 -29.85
CA LEU A 222 27.61 -27.18 -29.25
C LEU A 222 27.63 -27.20 -27.71
N ASN A 223 27.36 -26.06 -27.05
CA ASN A 223 27.21 -25.98 -25.59
C ASN A 223 25.98 -25.17 -25.11
N VAL A 224 25.00 -24.92 -25.99
CA VAL A 224 23.81 -24.13 -25.64
C VAL A 224 22.98 -24.77 -24.51
N LYS A 225 22.78 -26.10 -24.53
CA LYS A 225 22.01 -26.78 -23.48
C LYS A 225 22.69 -26.69 -22.12
N GLN A 226 24.02 -26.88 -22.08
CA GLN A 226 24.82 -26.78 -20.87
C GLN A 226 24.84 -25.34 -20.33
N THR A 227 24.77 -24.34 -21.22
CA THR A 227 24.64 -22.93 -20.85
C THR A 227 23.28 -22.63 -20.21
N VAL A 228 22.19 -23.20 -20.75
CA VAL A 228 20.84 -23.12 -20.16
C VAL A 228 20.79 -23.83 -18.81
N GLY A 229 21.23 -25.10 -18.73
CA GLY A 229 21.26 -25.88 -17.49
C GLY A 229 22.08 -25.17 -16.39
N ARG A 230 23.28 -24.68 -16.72
CA ARG A 230 24.11 -23.91 -15.78
C ARG A 230 23.44 -22.62 -15.30
N ALA A 231 22.80 -21.87 -16.21
CA ALA A 231 22.07 -20.67 -15.83
C ALA A 231 20.91 -21.02 -14.88
N LEU A 232 20.17 -22.09 -15.14
CA LEU A 232 19.05 -22.53 -14.30
C LEU A 232 19.49 -23.09 -12.94
N GLN A 233 20.69 -23.67 -12.83
CA GLN A 233 21.31 -23.96 -11.53
C GLN A 233 21.53 -22.69 -10.71
N PHE A 234 22.07 -21.61 -11.31
CA PHE A 234 22.25 -20.32 -10.63
C PHE A 234 20.92 -19.63 -10.28
N ALA A 235 19.90 -19.73 -11.14
CA ALA A 235 18.59 -19.15 -10.87
C ALA A 235 17.89 -19.80 -9.67
N ASN A 236 17.99 -21.13 -9.57
CA ASN A 236 17.28 -21.93 -8.55
C ASN A 236 18.05 -22.17 -7.25
N SER A 237 19.37 -21.97 -7.22
CA SER A 237 20.19 -22.10 -6.01
C SER A 237 20.06 -20.88 -5.09
N THR A 238 20.15 -21.08 -3.77
CA THR A 238 19.83 -20.05 -2.78
C THR A 238 21.03 -19.10 -2.47
N PRO A 239 20.89 -17.77 -2.57
CA PRO A 239 19.68 -16.99 -2.85
C PRO A 239 19.28 -17.00 -4.33
N LYS A 240 18.05 -17.44 -4.61
CA LYS A 240 17.45 -17.45 -5.95
C LYS A 240 17.44 -16.06 -6.58
N GLY A 241 17.32 -15.97 -7.90
CA GLY A 241 17.26 -14.69 -8.61
C GLY A 241 17.29 -14.83 -10.14
N PRO A 242 17.29 -13.71 -10.87
CA PRO A 242 17.32 -13.70 -12.32
C PRO A 242 18.69 -14.13 -12.84
N VAL A 243 18.70 -14.75 -14.02
CA VAL A 243 19.91 -15.06 -14.79
C VAL A 243 19.73 -14.59 -16.22
N TYR A 244 20.82 -14.14 -16.83
CA TYR A 244 20.82 -13.55 -18.16
C TYR A 244 21.76 -14.31 -19.09
N VAL A 245 21.27 -14.72 -20.25
CA VAL A 245 22.05 -15.39 -21.30
C VAL A 245 21.81 -14.65 -22.60
N ALA A 246 22.88 -14.34 -23.35
CA ALA A 246 22.76 -13.70 -24.64
C ALA A 246 23.47 -14.47 -25.76
N SER A 247 23.05 -14.28 -27.02
CA SER A 247 23.68 -14.90 -28.19
C SER A 247 23.62 -13.99 -29.41
N ALA A 248 24.70 -13.94 -30.18
CA ALA A 248 24.72 -13.27 -31.48
C ALA A 248 23.88 -14.03 -32.52
N ARG A 249 23.43 -13.31 -33.56
CA ARG A 249 22.52 -13.81 -34.61
C ARG A 249 23.11 -14.97 -35.41
N GLU A 250 24.40 -14.95 -35.70
CA GLU A 250 25.15 -16.00 -36.41
C GLU A 250 25.22 -17.29 -35.57
N VAL A 251 25.46 -17.14 -34.26
CA VAL A 251 25.45 -18.27 -33.33
C VAL A 251 24.06 -18.87 -33.26
N LEU A 252 23.00 -18.05 -33.22
CA LEU A 252 21.62 -18.53 -33.26
C LEU A 252 21.23 -19.20 -34.58
N ALA A 253 21.84 -18.78 -35.70
CA ALA A 253 21.69 -19.37 -37.03
C ALA A 253 22.60 -20.59 -37.28
N GLN A 254 23.55 -20.91 -36.39
CA GLN A 254 24.43 -22.06 -36.55
C GLN A 254 23.62 -23.36 -36.56
N GLU A 255 23.63 -24.05 -37.70
CA GLU A 255 23.15 -25.43 -37.85
C GLU A 255 24.01 -26.41 -37.05
N MET A 256 23.36 -27.41 -36.45
CA MET A 256 24.00 -28.39 -35.58
C MET A 256 23.21 -29.71 -35.51
N GLN A 257 23.90 -30.76 -35.09
CA GLN A 257 23.31 -32.07 -34.82
C GLN A 257 22.63 -32.10 -33.44
N PRO A 258 21.41 -32.66 -33.30
CA PRO A 258 20.74 -32.74 -31.99
C PRO A 258 21.55 -33.50 -30.94
N TYR A 259 21.51 -33.01 -29.70
CA TYR A 259 22.04 -33.72 -28.52
C TYR A 259 21.13 -33.48 -27.31
N SER A 260 21.17 -34.40 -26.34
CA SER A 260 20.45 -34.27 -25.07
C SER A 260 21.41 -34.05 -23.90
N LEU A 261 20.86 -33.62 -22.77
CA LEU A 261 21.54 -33.67 -21.48
C LEU A 261 20.76 -34.57 -20.52
N ASP A 262 21.50 -35.23 -19.64
CA ASP A 262 20.93 -35.82 -18.42
C ASP A 262 20.56 -34.67 -17.46
N GLN A 263 19.27 -34.34 -17.41
CA GLN A 263 18.76 -33.22 -16.60
C GLN A 263 18.88 -33.49 -15.09
N GLU A 264 19.05 -34.74 -14.65
CA GLU A 264 19.27 -35.06 -13.22
C GLU A 264 20.62 -34.53 -12.71
N GLN A 265 21.57 -34.22 -13.62
CA GLN A 265 22.87 -33.64 -13.29
C GLN A 265 22.85 -32.11 -13.12
N TRP A 266 21.76 -31.43 -13.51
CA TRP A 266 21.63 -29.96 -13.52
C TRP A 266 20.78 -29.41 -12.36
N VAL A 267 20.73 -30.14 -11.24
CA VAL A 267 20.04 -29.74 -10.02
C VAL A 267 20.67 -28.52 -9.33
N PRO A 268 19.88 -27.70 -8.60
CA PRO A 268 20.40 -26.60 -7.78
C PRO A 268 21.14 -27.10 -6.53
N ILE A 269 21.88 -26.19 -5.88
CA ILE A 269 22.53 -26.46 -4.59
C ILE A 269 21.47 -26.75 -3.51
N GLY A 270 21.67 -27.81 -2.74
CA GLY A 270 20.76 -28.23 -1.67
C GLY A 270 20.70 -27.27 -0.48
N PRO A 271 19.67 -27.40 0.38
CA PRO A 271 19.50 -26.56 1.56
C PRO A 271 20.68 -26.70 2.54
N SER A 272 21.04 -25.60 3.19
CA SER A 272 22.07 -25.57 4.24
C SER A 272 21.42 -25.62 5.62
N ALA A 273 21.95 -26.42 6.54
CA ALA A 273 21.40 -26.63 7.88
C ALA A 273 22.12 -25.77 8.94
N LEU A 274 21.48 -25.55 10.09
CA LEU A 274 22.14 -25.01 11.29
C LEU A 274 23.10 -26.03 11.91
N THR A 275 24.19 -25.55 12.50
CA THR A 275 25.09 -26.37 13.32
C THR A 275 24.43 -26.73 14.66
N ALA A 276 24.81 -27.85 15.27
CA ALA A 276 24.20 -28.32 16.52
C ALA A 276 24.28 -27.28 17.66
N ASP A 277 25.41 -26.58 17.78
CA ASP A 277 25.56 -25.46 18.72
C ASP A 277 24.57 -24.31 18.44
N ALA A 278 24.40 -23.94 17.17
CA ALA A 278 23.46 -22.88 16.78
C ALA A 278 21.99 -23.25 17.09
N VAL A 279 21.61 -24.51 16.84
CA VAL A 279 20.27 -25.03 17.18
C VAL A 279 20.04 -24.92 18.69
N ARG A 280 20.95 -25.45 19.51
CA ARG A 280 20.89 -25.34 20.98
C ARG A 280 20.80 -23.88 21.42
N ASP A 281 21.69 -23.01 20.94
CA ASP A 281 21.84 -21.65 21.45
C ASP A 281 20.65 -20.75 21.09
N ILE A 282 20.09 -20.90 19.88
CA ILE A 282 18.85 -20.22 19.46
C ILE A 282 17.65 -20.75 20.25
N SER A 283 17.44 -22.07 20.28
CA SER A 283 16.29 -22.68 20.98
C SER A 283 16.31 -22.37 22.48
N THR A 284 17.48 -22.45 23.13
CA THR A 284 17.64 -22.09 24.54
C THR A 284 17.33 -20.61 24.77
N ALA A 285 17.82 -19.70 23.91
CA ALA A 285 17.57 -18.28 24.06
C ALA A 285 16.09 -17.91 23.83
N LEU A 286 15.43 -18.51 22.84
CA LEU A 286 14.00 -18.27 22.56
C LEU A 286 13.09 -18.78 23.68
N VAL A 287 13.38 -19.95 24.26
CA VAL A 287 12.63 -20.48 25.40
C VAL A 287 12.88 -19.65 26.65
N GLN A 288 14.12 -19.25 26.94
CA GLN A 288 14.47 -18.50 28.17
C GLN A 288 14.06 -17.01 28.14
N ALA A 289 13.82 -16.43 26.97
CA ALA A 289 13.43 -15.03 26.81
C ALA A 289 12.12 -14.67 27.53
N GLU A 290 12.04 -13.43 28.04
CA GLU A 290 10.82 -12.87 28.61
C GLU A 290 9.85 -12.40 27.52
N ARG A 291 10.36 -11.65 26.51
CA ARG A 291 9.59 -10.99 25.44
C ARG A 291 10.14 -11.32 24.03
N PRO A 292 10.32 -12.60 23.68
CA PRO A 292 10.94 -13.00 22.41
C PRO A 292 10.15 -12.49 21.20
N LEU A 293 10.88 -12.09 20.17
CA LEU A 293 10.34 -11.60 18.90
C LEU A 293 11.03 -12.30 17.73
N ILE A 294 10.26 -13.04 16.94
CA ILE A 294 10.66 -13.48 15.60
C ILE A 294 10.39 -12.33 14.63
N ILE A 295 11.38 -11.99 13.80
CA ILE A 295 11.22 -11.05 12.69
C ILE A 295 11.52 -11.78 11.38
N THR A 296 10.55 -11.75 10.47
CA THR A 296 10.68 -12.20 9.07
C THR A 296 10.40 -11.03 8.13
N GLY A 297 10.85 -11.10 6.89
CA GLY A 297 10.37 -10.19 5.83
C GLY A 297 9.95 -10.90 4.54
N TYR A 298 10.39 -12.16 4.35
CA TYR A 298 10.07 -12.92 3.14
C TYR A 298 10.07 -14.45 3.31
N SER A 299 10.08 -15.00 4.54
CA SER A 299 10.05 -16.46 4.74
C SER A 299 8.86 -17.16 4.07
N GLY A 300 7.74 -16.45 3.87
CA GLY A 300 6.55 -16.93 3.15
C GLY A 300 6.77 -17.30 1.67
N ARG A 301 7.90 -16.91 1.06
CA ARG A 301 8.30 -17.35 -0.29
C ARG A 301 8.39 -18.87 -0.41
N ASP A 302 8.81 -19.55 0.66
CA ASP A 302 8.54 -20.98 0.79
C ASP A 302 7.22 -21.19 1.53
N ARG A 303 6.21 -21.66 0.80
CA ARG A 303 4.85 -21.88 1.30
C ARG A 303 4.76 -22.94 2.41
N ARG A 304 5.85 -23.65 2.72
CA ARG A 304 5.98 -24.57 3.86
C ARG A 304 6.32 -23.84 5.17
N ASN A 305 7.05 -22.73 5.11
CA ASN A 305 7.55 -22.01 6.28
C ASN A 305 6.47 -21.48 7.25
N PRO A 306 5.33 -20.92 6.79
CA PRO A 306 4.33 -20.36 7.72
C PRO A 306 3.76 -21.40 8.69
N GLY A 307 3.64 -22.67 8.27
CA GLY A 307 3.20 -23.75 9.14
C GLY A 307 4.21 -24.12 10.23
N LEU A 308 5.50 -24.12 9.90
CA LEU A 308 6.57 -24.33 10.90
C LEU A 308 6.72 -23.11 11.83
N LEU A 309 6.53 -21.88 11.33
CA LEU A 309 6.51 -20.70 12.19
C LEU A 309 5.34 -20.72 13.17
N VAL A 310 4.15 -21.22 12.77
CA VAL A 310 3.02 -21.44 13.69
C VAL A 310 3.38 -22.49 14.73
N ALA A 311 3.90 -23.66 14.32
CA ALA A 311 4.32 -24.70 15.26
C ALA A 311 5.35 -24.22 16.30
N LEU A 312 6.36 -23.43 15.87
CA LEU A 312 7.32 -22.81 16.78
C LEU A 312 6.69 -21.73 17.68
N ALA A 313 5.65 -21.04 17.21
CA ALA A 313 4.93 -20.02 17.98
C ALA A 313 4.00 -20.62 19.05
N ASP A 314 3.32 -21.74 18.73
CA ASP A 314 2.52 -22.51 19.69
C ASP A 314 3.41 -23.20 20.74
N LEU A 315 4.57 -23.73 20.32
CA LEU A 315 5.54 -24.39 21.20
C LEU A 315 6.22 -23.45 22.21
N ILE A 316 6.24 -22.13 21.96
CA ILE A 316 6.79 -21.12 22.87
C ILE A 316 5.70 -20.07 23.21
N PRO A 317 4.73 -20.40 24.10
CA PRO A 317 3.57 -19.56 24.37
C PRO A 317 3.90 -18.08 24.64
N GLY A 318 3.22 -17.20 23.92
CA GLY A 318 3.36 -15.75 24.05
C GLY A 318 4.59 -15.13 23.35
N ILE A 319 5.32 -15.89 22.53
CA ILE A 319 6.26 -15.31 21.54
C ILE A 319 5.51 -14.43 20.53
N ARG A 320 6.23 -13.47 19.93
CA ARG A 320 5.72 -12.58 18.89
C ARG A 320 6.33 -12.91 17.54
N VAL A 321 5.57 -12.71 16.46
CA VAL A 321 6.05 -12.79 15.08
C VAL A 321 5.66 -11.53 14.33
N HIS A 322 6.66 -10.84 13.78
CA HIS A 322 6.50 -9.60 13.02
C HIS A 322 7.03 -9.77 11.59
N ASP A 323 6.25 -9.34 10.59
CA ASP A 323 6.68 -9.27 9.19
C ASP A 323 7.13 -7.83 8.85
N THR A 324 8.39 -7.66 8.45
CA THR A 324 8.95 -6.36 8.07
C THR A 324 8.97 -6.07 6.57
N GLY A 325 8.74 -7.09 5.73
CA GLY A 325 8.94 -7.00 4.28
C GLY A 325 7.64 -7.03 3.48
N GLY A 326 6.63 -7.77 3.93
CA GLY A 326 5.32 -7.89 3.27
C GLY A 326 5.43 -8.42 1.83
N SER A 327 6.51 -9.16 1.54
CA SER A 327 6.78 -9.77 0.24
C SER A 327 5.76 -10.86 -0.07
N ASP A 328 5.46 -11.68 0.92
CA ASP A 328 4.63 -12.89 0.81
C ASP A 328 3.92 -13.09 2.15
N MET A 329 2.92 -13.96 2.24
CA MET A 329 2.28 -14.29 3.53
C MET A 329 3.25 -15.12 4.40
N CYS A 330 4.05 -14.46 5.24
CA CYS A 330 5.08 -15.12 6.06
C CYS A 330 4.52 -15.75 7.35
N PHE A 331 3.50 -15.14 7.96
CA PHE A 331 2.88 -15.62 9.20
C PHE A 331 1.38 -15.27 9.23
N PRO A 332 0.47 -16.21 9.60
CA PRO A 332 -0.97 -15.96 9.53
C PRO A 332 -1.42 -14.76 10.37
N PHE A 333 -2.22 -13.87 9.78
CA PHE A 333 -2.77 -12.73 10.51
C PHE A 333 -3.71 -13.15 11.65
N SER A 334 -4.44 -14.26 11.49
CA SER A 334 -5.37 -14.80 12.50
C SER A 334 -4.70 -15.42 13.74
N HIS A 335 -3.37 -15.54 13.77
CA HIS A 335 -2.65 -16.20 14.86
C HIS A 335 -2.28 -15.23 15.99
N VAL A 336 -2.48 -15.62 17.25
CA VAL A 336 -2.32 -14.72 18.42
C VAL A 336 -0.94 -14.07 18.55
N ALA A 337 0.12 -14.78 18.14
CA ALA A 337 1.50 -14.27 18.09
C ALA A 337 1.74 -13.18 17.05
N SER A 338 0.80 -12.93 16.12
CA SER A 338 0.99 -12.05 14.98
C SER A 338 0.93 -10.57 15.35
N GLU A 339 2.05 -9.87 15.17
CA GLU A 339 2.12 -8.40 15.06
C GLU A 339 1.83 -7.93 13.61
N GLY A 340 1.69 -8.87 12.67
CA GLY A 340 1.41 -8.61 11.26
C GLY A 340 2.52 -7.82 10.55
N PHE A 341 2.16 -7.20 9.42
CA PHE A 341 3.10 -6.54 8.53
C PHE A 341 3.26 -5.03 8.79
N ARG A 342 4.52 -4.56 8.89
CA ARG A 342 4.89 -3.13 8.86
C ARG A 342 6.24 -2.97 8.16
N LEU A 343 6.49 -1.85 7.46
CA LEU A 343 7.80 -1.61 6.82
C LEU A 343 8.89 -1.22 7.84
N SER A 344 9.35 -2.19 8.62
CA SER A 344 10.47 -2.14 9.59
C SER A 344 10.40 -1.05 10.67
N ARG A 345 9.27 -0.33 10.84
CA ARG A 345 9.14 0.84 11.73
C ARG A 345 8.43 0.58 13.06
N ASP A 346 7.95 -0.64 13.29
CA ASP A 346 7.07 -0.94 14.43
C ASP A 346 7.77 -0.88 15.80
N GLU A 347 7.02 -0.49 16.83
CA GLU A 347 7.53 -0.31 18.19
C GLU A 347 7.70 -1.62 18.98
N CYS A 348 7.15 -2.76 18.51
CA CYS A 348 7.39 -4.09 19.11
C CYS A 348 8.88 -4.50 19.18
N THR A 349 9.74 -3.81 18.42
CA THR A 349 11.20 -3.94 18.45
C THR A 349 11.87 -3.23 19.64
N ARG A 350 11.17 -2.36 20.39
CA ARG A 350 11.79 -1.56 21.47
C ARG A 350 11.82 -2.25 22.84
N ASP A 351 10.99 -3.26 23.09
CA ASP A 351 10.87 -3.93 24.40
C ASP A 351 11.46 -5.35 24.43
N ALA A 352 11.60 -6.00 23.26
CA ALA A 352 12.11 -7.35 23.09
C ALA A 352 13.53 -7.53 23.63
N ASP A 353 13.76 -8.65 24.32
CA ASP A 353 15.03 -9.06 24.91
C ASP A 353 15.77 -10.11 24.07
N VAL A 354 15.06 -10.88 23.25
CA VAL A 354 15.63 -11.83 22.28
C VAL A 354 14.96 -11.68 20.92
N PHE A 355 15.77 -11.51 19.88
CA PHE A 355 15.38 -11.45 18.48
C PHE A 355 15.84 -12.71 17.75
N PHE A 356 14.93 -13.34 17.02
CA PHE A 356 15.26 -14.33 15.99
C PHE A 356 14.87 -13.77 14.63
N LEU A 357 15.88 -13.38 13.86
CA LEU A 357 15.72 -12.83 12.51
C LEU A 357 15.81 -13.99 11.52
N LEU A 358 14.73 -14.22 10.77
CA LEU A 358 14.60 -15.33 9.82
C LEU A 358 14.15 -14.79 8.46
N ASP A 359 14.97 -14.94 7.42
CA ASP A 359 14.66 -14.43 6.06
C ASP A 359 14.21 -12.95 6.08
N CYS A 360 15.13 -12.05 6.45
CA CYS A 360 14.81 -10.65 6.78
C CYS A 360 15.94 -9.66 6.43
N ASP A 361 15.76 -8.92 5.32
CA ASP A 361 16.74 -7.94 4.83
C ASP A 361 16.82 -6.65 5.70
N VAL A 362 15.69 -6.21 6.27
CA VAL A 362 15.58 -4.98 7.09
C VAL A 362 14.73 -5.25 8.34
N PRO A 363 15.34 -5.61 9.48
CA PRO A 363 14.61 -5.99 10.69
C PRO A 363 14.07 -4.80 11.50
N TRP A 364 14.68 -3.62 11.37
CA TRP A 364 14.21 -2.36 11.98
C TRP A 364 14.83 -1.13 11.28
N ILE A 365 14.31 0.07 11.55
CA ILE A 365 14.91 1.34 11.13
C ILE A 365 15.73 1.92 12.30
N PRO A 366 17.08 1.93 12.26
CA PRO A 366 17.92 2.25 13.42
C PRO A 366 17.71 3.65 14.04
N SER A 367 17.21 4.61 13.25
CA SER A 367 16.91 5.98 13.71
C SER A 367 15.50 6.15 14.32
N HIS A 368 14.66 5.11 14.29
CA HIS A 368 13.24 5.18 14.67
C HIS A 368 12.87 4.16 15.75
N ASN A 369 13.29 2.91 15.57
CA ASN A 369 12.95 1.77 16.42
C ASN A 369 14.15 0.81 16.57
N PRO A 370 15.30 1.28 17.08
CA PRO A 370 16.41 0.40 17.38
C PRO A 370 16.05 -0.57 18.53
N PRO A 371 16.59 -1.81 18.52
CA PRO A 371 16.43 -2.75 19.62
C PRO A 371 17.14 -2.24 20.88
N ARG A 372 16.79 -2.82 22.03
CA ARG A 372 17.48 -2.54 23.29
C ARG A 372 18.97 -2.93 23.20
N LYS A 373 19.83 -2.16 23.87
CA LYS A 373 21.29 -2.39 23.88
C LYS A 373 21.72 -3.72 24.51
N ASP A 374 20.86 -4.31 25.34
CA ASP A 374 21.06 -5.58 26.05
C ASP A 374 20.38 -6.77 25.36
N ALA A 375 19.67 -6.56 24.24
CA ALA A 375 18.95 -7.63 23.56
C ALA A 375 19.87 -8.60 22.81
N LYS A 376 19.60 -9.90 22.93
CA LYS A 376 20.25 -10.94 22.12
C LYS A 376 19.64 -10.96 20.73
N ILE A 377 20.45 -11.11 19.68
CA ILE A 377 20.01 -11.07 18.29
C ILE A 377 20.66 -12.24 17.56
N TYR A 378 19.85 -13.14 17.03
CA TYR A 378 20.28 -14.27 16.21
C TYR A 378 19.72 -14.13 14.79
N HIS A 379 20.53 -14.39 13.78
CA HIS A 379 20.15 -14.18 12.37
C HIS A 379 20.39 -15.44 11.54
N VAL A 380 19.34 -15.90 10.86
CA VAL A 380 19.35 -17.06 9.97
C VAL A 380 18.71 -16.65 8.65
N ASP A 381 19.49 -16.71 7.57
CA ASP A 381 19.05 -16.24 6.24
C ASP A 381 19.81 -17.00 5.13
N SER A 382 19.27 -16.97 3.92
CA SER A 382 19.96 -17.30 2.67
C SER A 382 21.29 -16.55 2.41
N ASP A 383 21.37 -15.30 2.85
CA ASP A 383 22.47 -14.36 2.69
C ASP A 383 22.56 -13.47 3.94
N PRO A 384 23.04 -14.00 5.08
CA PRO A 384 22.99 -13.33 6.38
C PRO A 384 23.98 -12.16 6.50
N LEU A 385 24.61 -11.74 5.38
CA LEU A 385 25.47 -10.57 5.26
C LEU A 385 24.88 -9.50 4.32
N ASN A 386 23.71 -9.76 3.71
CA ASN A 386 22.98 -8.86 2.81
C ASN A 386 23.89 -8.30 1.69
N GLN A 387 24.50 -9.16 0.88
CA GLN A 387 25.57 -8.82 -0.08
C GLN A 387 25.16 -7.79 -1.15
N GLN A 388 23.86 -7.67 -1.45
CA GLN A 388 23.33 -6.65 -2.37
C GLN A 388 23.00 -5.31 -1.69
N MET A 389 23.28 -5.15 -0.38
CA MET A 389 23.00 -3.94 0.41
C MET A 389 24.30 -3.34 0.98
N PRO A 390 24.92 -2.32 0.33
CA PRO A 390 26.18 -1.74 0.78
C PRO A 390 26.19 -1.10 2.18
N VAL A 391 25.01 -0.87 2.76
CA VAL A 391 24.82 -0.28 4.10
C VAL A 391 23.86 -1.18 4.89
N SER A 392 24.42 -2.12 5.66
CA SER A 392 23.68 -2.93 6.62
C SER A 392 24.58 -3.32 7.81
N PHE A 393 24.37 -2.68 8.96
CA PHE A 393 25.36 -2.64 10.06
C PHE A 393 24.80 -3.09 11.42
N PHE A 394 23.74 -3.90 11.45
CA PHE A 394 23.13 -4.32 12.72
C PHE A 394 23.99 -5.38 13.47
N PRO A 395 24.13 -5.28 14.81
CA PRO A 395 24.81 -6.30 15.59
C PRO A 395 24.00 -7.60 15.61
N ALA A 396 24.70 -8.74 15.68
CA ALA A 396 24.10 -10.04 15.93
C ALA A 396 25.07 -10.88 16.76
N HIS A 397 24.53 -11.64 17.72
CA HIS A 397 25.27 -12.58 18.58
C HIS A 397 25.61 -13.88 17.82
N GLY A 398 24.85 -14.20 16.76
CA GLY A 398 25.18 -15.23 15.80
C GLY A 398 24.53 -14.96 14.44
N ARG A 399 25.22 -15.35 13.36
CA ARG A 399 24.75 -15.26 11.97
C ARG A 399 25.04 -16.58 11.26
N TRP A 400 24.03 -17.20 10.65
CA TRP A 400 24.19 -18.47 9.94
C TRP A 400 23.53 -18.42 8.57
N LYS A 401 24.23 -18.96 7.56
CA LYS A 401 23.66 -19.19 6.23
C LYS A 401 22.96 -20.55 6.24
N ALA A 402 21.64 -20.54 6.37
CA ALA A 402 20.82 -21.76 6.38
C ALA A 402 19.52 -21.56 5.61
N ASP A 403 18.92 -22.67 5.20
CA ASP A 403 17.59 -22.76 4.65
C ASP A 403 16.56 -22.65 5.79
N SER A 404 15.60 -21.74 5.66
CA SER A 404 14.66 -21.41 6.74
C SER A 404 13.72 -22.55 7.11
N PHE A 405 13.29 -23.36 6.15
CA PHE A 405 12.48 -24.56 6.42
C PHE A 405 13.29 -25.56 7.26
N THR A 406 14.50 -25.87 6.82
CA THR A 406 15.43 -26.78 7.51
C THR A 406 15.76 -26.26 8.92
N ALA A 407 16.07 -24.98 9.06
CA ALA A 407 16.37 -24.34 10.34
C ALA A 407 15.18 -24.39 11.31
N LEU A 408 13.97 -24.09 10.86
CA LEU A 408 12.77 -24.14 11.71
C LEU A 408 12.48 -25.57 12.20
N THR A 409 12.57 -26.58 11.32
CA THR A 409 12.44 -27.98 11.73
C THR A 409 13.48 -28.35 12.79
N GLN A 410 14.77 -28.03 12.57
CA GLN A 410 15.82 -28.30 13.56
C GLN A 410 15.55 -27.64 14.92
N LEU A 411 15.00 -26.42 14.96
CA LEU A 411 14.71 -25.71 16.21
C LEU A 411 13.52 -26.32 16.96
N ILE A 412 12.45 -26.69 16.24
CA ILE A 412 11.26 -27.36 16.80
C ILE A 412 11.66 -28.74 17.34
N ASP A 413 12.27 -29.58 16.51
CA ASP A 413 12.74 -30.93 16.87
C ASP A 413 13.61 -30.88 18.14
N TYR A 414 14.48 -29.87 18.28
CA TYR A 414 15.32 -29.69 19.47
C TYR A 414 14.50 -29.34 20.73
N ILE A 415 13.55 -28.41 20.64
CA ILE A 415 12.76 -27.96 21.81
C ILE A 415 11.80 -29.05 22.31
N GLU A 416 11.25 -29.86 21.39
CA GLU A 416 10.38 -30.98 21.76
C GLU A 416 11.14 -32.14 22.41
N ASN A 417 12.43 -32.32 22.11
CA ASN A 417 13.24 -33.43 22.61
C ASN A 417 14.22 -33.05 23.75
N ASP A 418 14.54 -31.77 23.95
CA ASP A 418 15.34 -31.30 25.09
C ASP A 418 14.49 -31.20 26.36
N ALA A 419 14.60 -32.22 27.23
CA ALA A 419 13.84 -32.33 28.46
C ALA A 419 14.02 -31.16 29.46
N LEU A 420 15.08 -30.34 29.34
CA LEU A 420 15.22 -29.12 30.15
C LEU A 420 14.38 -27.98 29.56
N LEU A 421 14.35 -27.82 28.23
CA LEU A 421 13.51 -26.84 27.57
C LEU A 421 12.01 -27.20 27.71
N THR A 422 11.63 -28.46 27.47
CA THR A 422 10.24 -28.92 27.64
C THR A 422 9.75 -28.71 29.08
N LYS A 423 10.60 -29.03 30.09
CA LYS A 423 10.28 -28.77 31.50
C LYS A 423 10.20 -27.28 31.83
N THR A 424 11.01 -26.44 31.19
CA THR A 424 10.97 -24.98 31.39
C THR A 424 9.64 -24.41 30.89
N LEU A 425 9.17 -24.85 29.72
CA LEU A 425 7.91 -24.41 29.10
C LEU A 425 6.65 -24.79 29.92
N GLN A 426 6.77 -25.71 30.89
CA GLN A 426 5.69 -26.08 31.82
C GLN A 426 5.50 -25.09 32.99
N ASP A 427 6.38 -24.08 33.13
CA ASP A 427 6.20 -23.02 34.14
C ASP A 427 4.94 -22.17 33.82
N PRO A 428 4.03 -21.93 34.78
CA PRO A 428 2.80 -21.15 34.58
C PRO A 428 2.99 -19.77 33.94
N ARG A 429 4.20 -19.18 34.03
CA ARG A 429 4.55 -17.92 33.36
C ARG A 429 4.36 -17.98 31.84
N TYR A 430 4.55 -19.14 31.21
CA TYR A 430 4.37 -19.30 29.76
C TYR A 430 2.89 -19.27 29.38
N THR A 431 2.04 -19.98 30.12
CA THR A 431 0.57 -19.92 29.97
C THR A 431 0.07 -18.48 30.12
N ALA A 432 0.46 -17.79 31.20
CA ALA A 432 0.08 -16.39 31.45
C ALA A 432 0.58 -15.44 30.34
N ARG A 433 1.78 -15.67 29.77
CA ARG A 433 2.29 -14.90 28.62
C ARG A 433 1.49 -15.18 27.34
N GLY A 434 1.06 -16.41 27.12
CA GLY A 434 0.16 -16.80 26.03
C GLY A 434 -1.21 -16.11 26.14
N GLU A 435 -1.82 -16.13 27.32
CA GLU A 435 -3.09 -15.44 27.61
C GLU A 435 -2.97 -13.92 27.42
N ALA A 436 -1.91 -13.29 27.94
CA ALA A 436 -1.64 -11.87 27.73
C ALA A 436 -1.50 -11.53 26.23
N ARG A 437 -0.80 -12.37 25.46
CA ARG A 437 -0.63 -12.21 24.00
C ARG A 437 -1.96 -12.38 23.25
N ALA A 438 -2.81 -13.33 23.65
CA ALA A 438 -4.14 -13.50 23.09
C ALA A 438 -5.05 -12.28 23.36
N ASN A 439 -4.99 -11.69 24.56
CA ASN A 439 -5.72 -10.47 24.90
C ASN A 439 -5.28 -9.27 24.05
N VAL A 440 -3.96 -9.05 23.89
CA VAL A 440 -3.43 -7.99 23.02
C VAL A 440 -3.85 -8.19 21.56
N HIS A 441 -3.78 -9.43 21.06
CA HIS A 441 -4.20 -9.75 19.70
C HIS A 441 -5.71 -9.52 19.49
N LYS A 442 -6.56 -9.95 20.44
CA LYS A 442 -8.00 -9.70 20.39
C LYS A 442 -8.31 -8.20 20.36
N ALA A 443 -7.71 -7.41 21.25
CA ALA A 443 -7.91 -5.96 21.30
C ALA A 443 -7.47 -5.27 19.99
N ARG A 444 -6.42 -5.78 19.33
CA ARG A 444 -6.04 -5.33 17.98
C ARG A 444 -7.13 -5.66 16.95
N LEU A 445 -7.66 -6.88 16.91
CA LEU A 445 -8.73 -7.24 15.97
C LEU A 445 -9.99 -6.39 16.18
N GLU A 446 -10.37 -6.14 17.44
CA GLU A 446 -11.49 -5.25 17.80
C GLU A 446 -11.23 -3.82 17.34
N THR A 447 -10.01 -3.29 17.54
CA THR A 447 -9.60 -1.96 17.05
C THR A 447 -9.66 -1.86 15.53
N LEU A 448 -9.21 -2.89 14.81
CA LEU A 448 -9.22 -2.92 13.34
C LEU A 448 -10.64 -3.02 12.78
N ALA A 449 -11.54 -3.75 13.44
CA ALA A 449 -12.95 -3.86 13.03
C ALA A 449 -13.74 -2.54 13.14
N LEU A 450 -13.27 -1.57 13.93
CA LEU A 450 -13.88 -0.25 14.09
C LEU A 450 -13.41 0.81 13.08
N GLN A 451 -12.35 0.53 12.30
CA GLN A 451 -11.80 1.47 11.31
C GLN A 451 -12.61 1.64 10.02
N PRO A 452 -13.13 0.58 9.35
CA PRO A 452 -13.79 0.73 8.06
C PRO A 452 -15.19 1.32 8.22
N ARG A 453 -15.42 2.51 7.65
CA ARG A 453 -16.77 3.08 7.52
C ARG A 453 -17.45 2.47 6.29
N LEU A 454 -18.60 1.81 6.49
CA LEU A 454 -19.22 0.92 5.51
C LEU A 454 -20.63 1.34 5.03
N SER A 455 -21.09 2.53 5.40
CA SER A 455 -22.34 3.12 4.90
C SER A 455 -22.26 3.41 3.40
N ALA A 456 -23.37 3.28 2.65
CA ALA A 456 -23.33 3.34 1.19
C ALA A 456 -22.71 4.62 0.60
N HIS A 457 -22.94 5.77 1.23
CA HIS A 457 -22.45 7.08 0.77
C HIS A 457 -21.04 7.45 1.26
N GLU A 458 -20.36 6.59 2.02
CA GLU A 458 -18.99 6.82 2.48
C GLU A 458 -18.01 6.87 1.31
N ALA A 459 -17.07 7.82 1.35
CA ALA A 459 -15.95 7.89 0.42
C ALA A 459 -15.03 6.68 0.59
N LEU A 460 -14.42 6.22 -0.51
CA LEU A 460 -13.51 5.07 -0.48
C LEU A 460 -12.16 5.44 0.14
N ASP A 461 -11.70 4.60 1.07
CA ASP A 461 -10.40 4.68 1.72
C ASP A 461 -9.75 3.29 1.81
N ALA A 462 -8.51 3.22 2.31
CA ALA A 462 -7.77 1.97 2.40
C ALA A 462 -8.39 0.96 3.39
N HIS A 463 -9.15 1.43 4.38
CA HIS A 463 -9.76 0.57 5.39
C HIS A 463 -11.05 -0.06 4.87
N ASN A 464 -11.97 0.75 4.32
CA ASN A 464 -13.22 0.21 3.79
C ASN A 464 -12.99 -0.66 2.54
N ILE A 465 -12.05 -0.31 1.65
CA ILE A 465 -11.66 -1.20 0.55
C ILE A 465 -11.07 -2.53 1.07
N GLY A 466 -10.12 -2.48 2.00
CA GLY A 466 -9.48 -3.69 2.54
C GLY A 466 -10.48 -4.63 3.23
N SER A 467 -11.40 -4.07 4.01
CA SER A 467 -12.48 -4.81 4.66
C SER A 467 -13.43 -5.43 3.64
N LEU A 468 -13.85 -4.68 2.61
CA LEU A 468 -14.80 -5.17 1.61
C LEU A 468 -14.20 -6.27 0.72
N LEU A 469 -12.93 -6.14 0.32
CA LEU A 469 -12.20 -7.18 -0.40
C LEU A 469 -12.11 -8.49 0.40
N ARG A 470 -11.98 -8.41 1.73
CA ARG A 470 -12.02 -9.58 2.61
C ARG A 470 -13.42 -10.20 2.73
N THR A 471 -14.47 -9.38 2.85
CA THR A 471 -15.84 -9.89 3.09
C THR A 471 -16.60 -10.30 1.83
N SER A 472 -16.12 -9.91 0.65
CA SER A 472 -16.86 -10.08 -0.62
C SER A 472 -16.11 -10.88 -1.69
N LEU A 473 -14.86 -11.27 -1.46
CA LEU A 473 -14.12 -12.20 -2.33
C LEU A 473 -13.91 -13.55 -1.60
N PRO A 474 -13.79 -14.69 -2.30
CA PRO A 474 -13.59 -16.00 -1.68
C PRO A 474 -12.27 -16.12 -0.90
N ASP A 475 -12.21 -16.97 0.13
CA ASP A 475 -10.97 -17.28 0.90
C ASP A 475 -9.84 -17.91 0.03
N SER A 476 -10.21 -18.48 -1.12
CA SER A 476 -9.28 -18.96 -2.15
C SER A 476 -8.55 -17.83 -2.89
N THR A 477 -9.00 -16.57 -2.76
CA THR A 477 -8.42 -15.39 -3.43
C THR A 477 -6.94 -15.21 -3.10
N THR A 478 -6.15 -14.88 -4.12
CA THR A 478 -4.73 -14.54 -4.01
C THR A 478 -4.54 -13.06 -4.37
N PHE A 479 -4.10 -12.28 -3.38
CA PHE A 479 -3.87 -10.85 -3.50
C PHE A 479 -2.47 -10.57 -4.03
N VAL A 480 -2.38 -9.93 -5.20
CA VAL A 480 -1.13 -9.48 -5.81
C VAL A 480 -1.02 -7.97 -5.65
N VAL A 481 -0.12 -7.53 -4.78
CA VAL A 481 -0.13 -6.17 -4.22
C VAL A 481 1.03 -5.35 -4.78
N GLY A 482 0.70 -4.26 -5.48
CA GLY A 482 1.64 -3.26 -6.00
C GLY A 482 1.31 -1.84 -5.55
N VAL A 483 0.81 -1.70 -4.32
CA VAL A 483 0.56 -0.42 -3.66
C VAL A 483 1.80 -0.02 -2.84
N ALA A 484 2.09 1.28 -2.74
CA ALA A 484 3.22 1.80 -1.95
C ALA A 484 2.81 2.42 -0.61
N THR A 485 1.67 3.13 -0.55
CA THR A 485 1.29 3.98 0.60
C THR A 485 0.18 3.41 1.48
N ALA A 486 -0.74 2.62 0.92
CA ALA A 486 -1.86 2.02 1.67
C ALA A 486 -1.62 0.57 2.12
N THR A 487 -0.45 0.00 1.82
CA THR A 487 -0.15 -1.44 1.92
C THR A 487 -0.29 -2.00 3.34
N GLN A 488 0.06 -1.23 4.37
CA GLN A 488 -0.11 -1.62 5.77
C GLN A 488 -1.60 -1.63 6.19
N MET A 489 -2.37 -0.61 5.81
CA MET A 489 -3.81 -0.51 6.08
C MET A 489 -4.59 -1.63 5.37
N LEU A 490 -4.24 -1.91 4.11
CA LEU A 490 -4.78 -3.05 3.36
C LEU A 490 -4.43 -4.39 4.03
N SER A 491 -3.20 -4.59 4.50
CA SER A 491 -2.78 -5.82 5.17
C SER A 491 -3.56 -6.06 6.48
N ASP A 492 -3.71 -5.01 7.31
CA ASP A 492 -4.47 -5.07 8.57
C ASP A 492 -5.98 -5.34 8.37
N GLN A 493 -6.53 -5.06 7.19
CA GLN A 493 -7.97 -5.18 6.91
C GLN A 493 -8.30 -6.42 6.08
N ILE A 494 -7.42 -6.81 5.15
CA ILE A 494 -7.51 -8.07 4.39
C ILE A 494 -7.18 -9.28 5.28
N GLN A 495 -6.28 -9.12 6.26
CA GLN A 495 -5.93 -10.14 7.27
C GLN A 495 -5.52 -11.49 6.67
N ALA A 496 -4.75 -11.43 5.58
CA ALA A 496 -4.27 -12.58 4.82
C ALA A 496 -3.58 -13.62 5.73
N SER A 497 -4.13 -14.84 5.74
CA SER A 497 -3.71 -15.91 6.68
C SER A 497 -3.38 -17.24 6.01
N ARG A 498 -3.65 -17.39 4.71
CA ARG A 498 -3.39 -18.61 3.93
C ARG A 498 -2.03 -18.50 3.22
N PRO A 499 -1.14 -19.52 3.29
CA PRO A 499 0.14 -19.48 2.58
C PRO A 499 -0.02 -19.18 1.09
N GLY A 500 0.72 -18.18 0.60
CA GLY A 500 0.62 -17.69 -0.77
C GLY A 500 -0.72 -17.01 -1.14
N SER A 501 -1.50 -16.49 -0.18
CA SER A 501 -2.67 -15.64 -0.46
C SER A 501 -2.34 -14.15 -0.56
N TRP A 502 -1.12 -13.75 -0.22
CA TRP A 502 -0.58 -12.40 -0.38
C TRP A 502 0.78 -12.51 -1.07
N ILE A 503 0.98 -11.76 -2.15
CA ILE A 503 2.20 -11.77 -2.98
C ILE A 503 2.53 -10.33 -3.43
N ASN A 504 3.78 -9.93 -3.27
CA ASN A 504 4.39 -8.68 -3.67
C ASN A 504 5.80 -8.99 -4.22
N CYS A 505 6.45 -8.03 -4.88
CA CYS A 505 7.79 -8.22 -5.45
C CYS A 505 8.89 -8.40 -4.39
N GLY A 506 8.73 -7.78 -3.21
CA GLY A 506 9.82 -7.68 -2.21
C GLY A 506 11.05 -6.89 -2.69
N GLY A 507 10.97 -6.26 -3.87
CA GLY A 507 11.89 -5.22 -4.33
C GLY A 507 11.26 -3.83 -4.19
N THR A 508 11.80 -2.83 -4.88
CA THR A 508 11.37 -1.42 -4.76
C THR A 508 10.96 -0.76 -6.08
N GLY A 509 10.98 -1.48 -7.20
CA GLY A 509 10.55 -1.00 -8.51
C GLY A 509 9.03 -1.00 -8.66
N ILE A 510 8.43 0.13 -9.02
CA ILE A 510 6.97 0.32 -9.04
C ILE A 510 6.29 -0.30 -10.27
N GLY A 511 5.07 -0.81 -10.11
CA GLY A 511 4.25 -1.32 -11.22
C GLY A 511 4.49 -2.77 -11.66
N TRP A 512 5.47 -3.49 -11.09
CA TRP A 512 5.67 -4.93 -11.30
C TRP A 512 4.36 -5.75 -11.26
N SER A 513 3.42 -5.36 -10.39
CA SER A 513 2.16 -6.07 -10.18
C SER A 513 1.31 -6.20 -11.46
N ASN A 514 1.42 -5.26 -12.41
CA ASN A 514 0.70 -5.27 -13.68
C ASN A 514 0.95 -6.56 -14.48
N GLY A 515 2.23 -6.95 -14.63
CA GLY A 515 2.58 -8.21 -15.28
C GLY A 515 2.44 -9.40 -14.32
N ALA A 516 2.85 -9.22 -13.06
CA ALA A 516 2.92 -10.32 -12.11
C ALA A 516 1.55 -10.94 -11.76
N ALA A 517 0.46 -10.16 -11.75
CA ALA A 517 -0.87 -10.71 -11.51
C ALA A 517 -1.28 -11.77 -12.53
N MET A 518 -1.01 -11.53 -13.83
CA MET A 518 -1.23 -12.53 -14.88
C MET A 518 -0.31 -13.74 -14.74
N GLY A 519 0.96 -13.53 -14.38
CA GLY A 519 1.91 -14.62 -14.11
C GLY A 519 1.46 -15.52 -12.96
N VAL A 520 0.96 -14.93 -11.87
CA VAL A 520 0.37 -15.62 -10.72
C VAL A 520 -0.87 -16.40 -11.15
N GLN A 521 -1.79 -15.79 -11.91
CA GLN A 521 -2.99 -16.45 -12.42
C GLN A 521 -2.65 -17.68 -13.29
N MET A 522 -1.78 -17.51 -14.30
CA MET A 522 -1.33 -18.60 -15.17
C MET A 522 -0.71 -19.77 -14.38
N ALA A 523 0.05 -19.47 -13.33
CA ALA A 523 0.67 -20.49 -12.49
C ALA A 523 -0.31 -21.22 -11.57
N LEU A 524 -1.34 -20.52 -11.06
CA LEU A 524 -2.40 -21.13 -10.28
C LEU A 524 -3.26 -22.05 -11.14
N GLU A 525 -3.62 -21.61 -12.35
CA GLU A 525 -4.35 -22.45 -13.32
C GLU A 525 -3.58 -23.70 -13.75
N ASP A 526 -2.26 -23.57 -14.01
CA ASP A 526 -1.44 -24.73 -14.37
C ASP A 526 -1.35 -25.72 -13.19
N ALA A 527 -1.17 -25.23 -11.97
CA ALA A 527 -1.20 -26.04 -10.75
C ALA A 527 -2.61 -26.60 -10.42
N GLU A 528 -3.69 -26.01 -10.94
CA GLU A 528 -5.04 -26.58 -10.89
C GLU A 528 -5.24 -27.68 -11.93
N LYS A 529 -4.71 -27.54 -13.15
CA LYS A 529 -4.78 -28.58 -14.20
C LYS A 529 -4.08 -29.86 -13.72
N ASP A 530 -2.92 -29.74 -13.08
CA ASP A 530 -2.22 -30.85 -12.43
C ASP A 530 -3.04 -31.52 -11.29
N LYS A 531 -3.88 -30.76 -10.58
CA LYS A 531 -4.72 -31.25 -9.47
C LYS A 531 -6.08 -31.79 -9.89
N LYS A 532 -6.68 -31.27 -10.97
CA LYS A 532 -8.02 -31.64 -11.46
C LYS A 532 -8.09 -33.08 -12.00
N SER A 533 -6.94 -33.76 -12.06
CA SER A 533 -6.85 -35.23 -12.06
C SER A 533 -7.47 -35.93 -10.84
N LYS A 534 -7.77 -35.25 -9.72
CA LYS A 534 -8.09 -35.91 -8.43
C LYS A 534 -9.24 -35.36 -7.59
N THR A 535 -9.63 -34.08 -7.70
CA THR A 535 -10.83 -33.55 -7.02
C THR A 535 -11.34 -32.26 -7.67
N GLU A 536 -12.61 -31.96 -7.45
CA GLU A 536 -13.18 -30.63 -7.64
C GLU A 536 -12.48 -29.63 -6.72
N CYS A 537 -11.98 -28.54 -7.30
CA CYS A 537 -11.45 -27.38 -6.60
C CYS A 537 -12.12 -26.14 -7.20
N GLU A 538 -12.56 -25.23 -6.33
CA GLU A 538 -13.00 -23.88 -6.76
C GLU A 538 -11.88 -23.17 -7.55
N PRO A 539 -12.22 -22.39 -8.58
CA PRO A 539 -11.23 -21.65 -9.37
C PRO A 539 -10.54 -20.57 -8.52
N SER A 540 -9.21 -20.55 -8.56
CA SER A 540 -8.41 -19.55 -7.83
C SER A 540 -8.63 -18.15 -8.42
N LEU A 541 -9.20 -17.23 -7.64
CA LEU A 541 -9.30 -15.82 -8.02
C LEU A 541 -7.99 -15.07 -7.73
N VAL A 542 -7.47 -14.31 -8.70
CA VAL A 542 -6.41 -13.33 -8.46
C VAL A 542 -6.99 -11.91 -8.38
N CYS A 543 -6.75 -11.26 -7.24
CA CYS A 543 -7.08 -9.86 -7.01
C CYS A 543 -5.79 -9.02 -7.02
N HIS A 544 -5.62 -8.20 -8.06
CA HIS A 544 -4.48 -7.31 -8.26
C HIS A 544 -4.79 -5.93 -7.68
N ILE A 545 -4.17 -5.57 -6.56
CA ILE A 545 -4.37 -4.25 -5.91
C ILE A 545 -3.17 -3.37 -6.19
N VAL A 546 -3.38 -2.19 -6.78
CA VAL A 546 -2.30 -1.33 -7.29
C VAL A 546 -2.62 0.15 -7.11
N GLY A 547 -1.62 0.97 -6.77
CA GLY A 547 -1.80 2.44 -6.74
C GLY A 547 -1.69 3.02 -8.15
N ASP A 548 -2.46 4.07 -8.45
CA ASP A 548 -2.39 4.85 -9.71
C ASP A 548 -0.99 5.02 -10.33
N GLY A 549 -0.03 5.56 -9.58
CA GLY A 549 1.33 5.78 -10.09
C GLY A 549 2.09 4.47 -10.36
N SER A 550 1.83 3.43 -9.59
CA SER A 550 2.37 2.08 -9.81
C SER A 550 1.77 1.46 -11.08
N PHE A 551 0.45 1.60 -11.26
CA PHE A 551 -0.27 1.14 -12.44
C PHE A 551 0.21 1.86 -13.71
N MET A 552 0.39 3.18 -13.66
CA MET A 552 0.85 3.99 -14.80
C MET A 552 2.30 3.66 -15.22
N CYS A 553 3.23 3.51 -14.28
CA CYS A 553 4.66 3.36 -14.58
C CYS A 553 5.05 2.03 -15.26
N ALA A 554 4.21 0.99 -15.22
CA ALA A 554 4.52 -0.32 -15.81
C ALA A 554 3.58 -0.68 -16.98
N ALA A 555 3.60 0.15 -18.02
CA ALA A 555 3.00 -0.09 -19.33
C ALA A 555 1.60 -0.77 -19.27
N PRO A 556 0.61 -0.19 -18.56
CA PRO A 556 -0.64 -0.88 -18.23
C PRO A 556 -1.40 -1.38 -19.47
N ALA A 557 -1.35 -0.64 -20.59
CA ALA A 557 -1.94 -1.07 -21.85
C ALA A 557 -1.32 -2.38 -22.40
N SER A 558 -0.01 -2.59 -22.21
CA SER A 558 0.65 -3.85 -22.56
C SER A 558 0.11 -5.00 -21.70
N ALA A 559 0.01 -4.81 -20.39
CA ALA A 559 -0.51 -5.83 -19.47
C ALA A 559 -1.97 -6.19 -19.77
N LEU A 560 -2.84 -5.19 -19.92
CA LEU A 560 -4.27 -5.35 -20.22
C LEU A 560 -4.51 -6.04 -21.57
N TRP A 561 -3.73 -5.71 -22.60
CA TRP A 561 -3.78 -6.38 -23.90
C TRP A 561 -3.33 -7.84 -23.82
N VAL A 562 -2.26 -8.14 -23.07
CA VAL A 562 -1.82 -9.53 -22.85
C VAL A 562 -2.89 -10.33 -22.13
N ALA A 563 -3.51 -9.77 -21.09
CA ALA A 563 -4.58 -10.41 -20.36
C ALA A 563 -5.75 -10.77 -21.30
N SER A 564 -6.16 -9.84 -22.16
CA SER A 564 -7.23 -10.05 -23.16
C SER A 564 -6.86 -11.10 -24.20
N LYS A 565 -5.73 -10.91 -24.90
CA LYS A 565 -5.27 -11.79 -25.99
C LYS A 565 -5.08 -13.25 -25.56
N TYR A 566 -4.70 -13.48 -24.32
CA TYR A 566 -4.44 -14.83 -23.78
C TYR A 566 -5.51 -15.33 -22.82
N GLY A 567 -6.60 -14.57 -22.62
CA GLY A 567 -7.74 -14.95 -21.79
C GLY A 567 -7.40 -15.19 -20.32
N ILE A 568 -6.56 -14.33 -19.72
CA ILE A 568 -6.04 -14.49 -18.35
C ILE A 568 -6.90 -13.65 -17.38
N PRO A 569 -7.83 -14.25 -16.61
CA PRO A 569 -8.77 -13.49 -15.78
C PRO A 569 -8.09 -12.93 -14.53
N VAL A 570 -8.18 -11.61 -14.36
CA VAL A 570 -7.70 -10.88 -13.17
C VAL A 570 -8.73 -9.83 -12.77
N LEU A 571 -8.97 -9.69 -11.46
CA LEU A 571 -9.67 -8.55 -10.88
C LEU A 571 -8.64 -7.48 -10.49
N THR A 572 -8.56 -6.38 -11.24
CA THR A 572 -7.66 -5.26 -10.93
C THR A 572 -8.39 -4.16 -10.14
N ILE A 573 -7.85 -3.78 -9.00
CA ILE A 573 -8.32 -2.67 -8.16
C ILE A 573 -7.26 -1.57 -8.21
N VAL A 574 -7.53 -0.50 -8.97
CA VAL A 574 -6.66 0.68 -9.05
C VAL A 574 -7.06 1.68 -7.98
N LEU A 575 -6.20 1.88 -6.99
CA LEU A 575 -6.33 2.86 -5.91
C LEU A 575 -5.84 4.23 -6.41
N ASN A 576 -6.77 5.00 -6.99
CA ASN A 576 -6.49 6.30 -7.57
C ASN A 576 -6.61 7.41 -6.52
N ASN A 577 -5.48 8.01 -6.17
CA ASN A 577 -5.36 9.11 -5.21
C ASN A 577 -4.85 10.41 -5.88
N GLY A 578 -4.62 10.36 -7.19
CA GLY A 578 -4.21 11.46 -8.04
C GLY A 578 -2.74 11.84 -7.95
N GLY A 579 -1.82 10.96 -7.52
CA GLY A 579 -0.40 11.32 -7.44
C GLY A 579 0.55 10.39 -6.67
N TRP A 580 1.83 10.78 -6.63
CA TRP A 580 2.87 10.12 -5.84
C TRP A 580 2.93 10.66 -4.40
N LYS A 581 2.12 10.11 -3.47
CA LYS A 581 2.19 10.51 -2.04
C LYS A 581 3.43 9.99 -1.30
N ALA A 582 4.09 8.92 -1.77
CA ALA A 582 5.29 8.38 -1.10
C ALA A 582 6.48 9.38 -1.07
N PRO A 583 6.79 10.12 -2.16
CA PRO A 583 7.64 11.30 -2.12
C PRO A 583 7.20 12.41 -1.16
N ARG A 584 5.89 12.73 -1.06
CA ARG A 584 5.39 13.71 -0.07
C ARG A 584 5.72 13.26 1.35
N ASN A 585 5.36 12.03 1.72
CA ASN A 585 5.64 11.47 3.03
C ASN A 585 7.14 11.47 3.35
N SER A 586 7.98 11.13 2.36
CA SER A 586 9.45 11.12 2.50
C SER A 586 10.01 12.54 2.67
N THR A 587 9.47 13.52 1.95
CA THR A 587 9.86 14.93 2.04
C THR A 587 9.47 15.52 3.40
N GLN A 588 8.29 15.17 3.92
CA GLN A 588 7.83 15.58 5.26
C GLN A 588 8.68 14.97 6.38
N ILE A 589 9.16 13.73 6.23
CA ILE A 589 10.09 13.10 7.19
C ILE A 589 11.44 13.85 7.23
N MET A 590 11.97 14.27 6.07
CA MET A 590 13.25 14.97 5.99
C MET A 590 13.17 16.46 6.33
N TYR A 591 12.04 17.10 6.01
CA TYR A 591 11.84 18.54 6.13
C TYR A 591 10.46 18.86 6.75
N PRO A 592 10.22 18.48 8.03
CA PRO A 592 8.91 18.60 8.69
C PRO A 592 8.43 20.04 8.91
N THR A 593 9.29 21.04 8.65
CA THR A 593 8.96 22.48 8.68
C THR A 593 9.46 23.22 7.42
N GLY A 594 9.72 22.49 6.33
CA GLY A 594 10.13 23.08 5.04
C GLY A 594 8.93 23.50 4.19
N LEU A 595 9.16 24.24 3.11
CA LEU A 595 8.10 24.78 2.22
C LEU A 595 7.13 23.71 1.67
N ASN A 596 7.53 22.43 1.67
CA ASN A 596 6.68 21.29 1.31
C ASN A 596 5.42 21.13 2.19
N THR A 597 5.42 21.65 3.42
CA THR A 597 4.28 21.53 4.35
C THR A 597 3.09 22.38 3.94
N THR A 598 3.33 23.45 3.17
CA THR A 598 2.30 24.33 2.60
C THR A 598 2.11 24.15 1.11
N ALA A 599 3.04 23.49 0.41
CA ALA A 599 2.97 23.29 -1.03
C ALA A 599 1.92 22.24 -1.43
N SER A 600 1.18 22.55 -2.50
CA SER A 600 0.26 21.64 -3.21
C SER A 600 0.99 20.47 -3.88
N ASP A 601 0.24 19.44 -4.31
CA ASP A 601 0.82 18.32 -5.06
C ASP A 601 1.31 18.74 -6.46
N ASP A 602 0.73 19.81 -7.02
CA ASP A 602 1.11 20.37 -8.32
C ASP A 602 2.43 21.18 -8.19
N GLU A 603 2.58 22.02 -7.16
CA GLU A 603 3.85 22.72 -6.87
C GLU A 603 5.00 21.74 -6.57
N LEU A 604 4.70 20.63 -5.86
CA LEU A 604 5.67 19.56 -5.61
C LEU A 604 5.91 18.66 -6.84
N ASN A 605 5.19 18.84 -7.95
CA ASN A 605 5.29 18.04 -9.17
C ASN A 605 5.08 16.52 -8.91
N ILE A 606 4.16 16.19 -8.01
CA ILE A 606 3.76 14.81 -7.64
C ILE A 606 2.29 14.50 -7.96
N SER A 607 1.55 15.49 -8.46
CA SER A 607 0.18 15.37 -8.96
C SER A 607 0.12 14.68 -10.32
N PHE A 608 -0.92 13.87 -10.54
CA PHE A 608 -1.32 13.36 -11.85
C PHE A 608 -2.61 14.01 -12.36
N ARG A 609 -3.01 15.17 -11.83
CA ARG A 609 -4.26 15.83 -12.23
C ARG A 609 -4.06 16.60 -13.55
N PRO A 610 -4.96 16.48 -14.54
CA PRO A 610 -6.17 15.65 -14.57
C PRO A 610 -5.85 14.16 -14.75
N SER A 611 -6.39 13.32 -13.85
CA SER A 611 -6.11 11.87 -13.86
C SER A 611 -6.61 11.21 -15.15
N PRO A 612 -5.82 10.32 -15.78
CA PRO A 612 -6.32 9.40 -16.80
C PRO A 612 -7.55 8.62 -16.33
N ASN A 613 -8.35 8.15 -17.28
CA ASN A 613 -9.46 7.23 -17.02
C ASN A 613 -8.95 5.79 -17.15
N TYR A 614 -8.57 5.19 -16.03
CA TYR A 614 -7.99 3.84 -16.00
C TYR A 614 -9.02 2.78 -16.34
N ALA A 615 -10.29 3.00 -16.02
CA ALA A 615 -11.40 2.15 -16.44
C ALA A 615 -11.57 2.12 -17.97
N ALA A 616 -11.62 3.29 -18.63
CA ALA A 616 -11.69 3.34 -20.09
C ALA A 616 -10.41 2.82 -20.78
N LEU A 617 -9.23 3.06 -20.18
CA LEU A 617 -7.97 2.48 -20.65
C LEU A 617 -7.99 0.95 -20.63
N ALA A 618 -8.64 0.34 -19.63
CA ALA A 618 -8.77 -1.11 -19.54
C ALA A 618 -9.52 -1.71 -20.73
N GLU A 619 -10.67 -1.12 -21.09
CA GLU A 619 -11.51 -1.59 -22.19
C GLU A 619 -10.85 -1.33 -23.55
N ALA A 620 -10.27 -0.15 -23.75
CA ALA A 620 -9.55 0.20 -24.97
C ALA A 620 -8.29 -0.67 -25.19
N ALA A 621 -7.49 -0.92 -24.15
CA ALA A 621 -6.30 -1.76 -24.26
C ALA A 621 -6.62 -3.25 -24.45
N ALA A 622 -7.78 -3.71 -23.96
CA ALA A 622 -8.25 -5.07 -24.19
C ALA A 622 -8.80 -5.31 -25.61
N GLY A 623 -8.99 -4.26 -26.41
CA GLY A 623 -9.49 -4.35 -27.78
C GLY A 623 -11.02 -4.41 -27.90
N SER A 624 -11.77 -4.00 -26.88
CA SER A 624 -13.23 -3.81 -26.98
C SER A 624 -13.55 -2.64 -27.94
N GLU A 625 -14.65 -2.72 -28.71
CA GLU A 625 -15.04 -1.71 -29.72
C GLU A 625 -15.60 -0.38 -29.13
N VAL A 626 -15.10 0.02 -27.96
CA VAL A 626 -15.46 1.26 -27.26
C VAL A 626 -15.02 2.48 -28.09
N GLY A 627 -15.91 2.93 -28.97
CA GLY A 627 -15.69 4.04 -29.89
C GLY A 627 -16.25 3.85 -31.30
N TRP A 628 -16.59 2.61 -31.71
CA TRP A 628 -17.25 2.35 -33.02
C TRP A 628 -18.74 2.02 -32.92
N GLY A 629 -19.24 1.69 -31.72
CA GLY A 629 -20.67 1.68 -31.41
C GLY A 629 -20.91 2.02 -29.94
N ASN A 630 -21.73 3.03 -29.65
CA ASN A 630 -22.14 3.36 -28.28
C ASN A 630 -23.24 2.39 -27.80
N ALA A 631 -22.84 1.15 -27.48
CA ALA A 631 -23.67 0.18 -26.79
C ALA A 631 -23.31 0.14 -25.30
N THR A 632 -24.28 0.41 -24.43
CA THR A 632 -24.18 0.11 -23.00
C THR A 632 -24.26 -1.39 -22.78
N GLU A 633 -23.33 -1.94 -22.00
CA GLU A 633 -23.22 -3.38 -21.68
C GLU A 633 -23.13 -4.31 -22.91
N ASP A 634 -21.97 -4.33 -23.57
CA ASP A 634 -21.58 -5.49 -24.38
C ASP A 634 -21.27 -6.71 -23.46
N PRO A 635 -22.01 -7.83 -23.57
CA PRO A 635 -21.71 -9.05 -22.82
C PRO A 635 -20.44 -9.76 -23.31
N GLU A 636 -20.03 -9.51 -24.56
CA GLU A 636 -18.91 -10.20 -25.18
C GLU A 636 -17.53 -9.59 -24.89
N ALA A 637 -17.45 -8.27 -24.73
CA ALA A 637 -16.28 -7.54 -24.24
C ALA A 637 -15.52 -8.31 -23.16
N TRP A 638 -14.22 -8.56 -23.39
CA TRP A 638 -13.41 -9.39 -22.50
C TRP A 638 -12.97 -8.67 -21.22
N MET A 639 -12.67 -7.38 -21.29
CA MET A 639 -12.43 -6.51 -20.12
C MET A 639 -13.67 -5.67 -19.82
N LYS A 640 -13.90 -5.36 -18.54
CA LYS A 640 -14.85 -4.31 -18.12
C LYS A 640 -14.13 -3.34 -17.19
N GLY A 641 -14.21 -2.05 -17.50
CA GLY A 641 -13.77 -0.95 -16.66
C GLY A 641 -14.95 -0.34 -15.90
N LEU A 642 -14.82 -0.17 -14.58
CA LEU A 642 -15.69 0.67 -13.76
C LEU A 642 -14.86 1.70 -12.99
N ARG A 643 -15.43 2.88 -12.74
CA ARG A 643 -14.88 3.92 -11.88
C ARG A 643 -15.86 4.18 -10.75
N VAL A 644 -15.39 4.10 -9.51
CA VAL A 644 -16.20 4.12 -8.28
C VAL A 644 -15.66 5.16 -7.30
N ARG A 645 -16.54 5.71 -6.45
CA ARG A 645 -16.22 6.78 -5.49
C ARG A 645 -16.73 6.47 -4.08
N THR A 646 -17.85 5.76 -3.99
CA THR A 646 -18.50 5.42 -2.72
C THR A 646 -18.38 3.93 -2.41
N VAL A 647 -18.56 3.61 -1.12
CA VAL A 647 -18.71 2.23 -0.64
C VAL A 647 -19.90 1.51 -1.29
N GLY A 648 -20.96 2.22 -1.66
CA GLY A 648 -22.08 1.67 -2.43
C GLY A 648 -21.63 1.17 -3.79
N ASP A 649 -21.10 2.06 -4.64
CA ASP A 649 -20.63 1.72 -5.99
C ASP A 649 -19.59 0.59 -5.95
N PHE A 650 -18.71 0.57 -4.95
CA PHE A 650 -17.68 -0.46 -4.83
C PHE A 650 -18.24 -1.83 -4.43
N LYS A 651 -19.26 -1.90 -3.57
CA LYS A 651 -19.96 -3.16 -3.25
C LYS A 651 -20.63 -3.76 -4.49
N GLU A 652 -21.31 -2.94 -5.29
CA GLU A 652 -21.93 -3.36 -6.54
C GLU A 652 -20.88 -3.84 -7.56
N ALA A 653 -19.78 -3.10 -7.70
CA ALA A 653 -18.67 -3.47 -8.59
C ALA A 653 -17.98 -4.79 -8.16
N LEU A 654 -17.86 -5.07 -6.86
CA LEU A 654 -17.33 -6.36 -6.37
C LEU A 654 -18.30 -7.52 -6.60
N GLN A 655 -19.61 -7.32 -6.48
CA GLN A 655 -20.61 -8.34 -6.83
C GLN A 655 -20.54 -8.70 -8.32
N GLN A 656 -20.43 -7.69 -9.19
CA GLN A 656 -20.20 -7.90 -10.63
C GLN A 656 -18.87 -8.64 -10.89
N ALA A 657 -17.80 -8.29 -10.18
CA ALA A 657 -16.49 -8.93 -10.31
C ALA A 657 -16.51 -10.43 -9.95
N GLY A 658 -17.24 -10.83 -8.91
CA GLY A 658 -17.42 -12.24 -8.56
C GLY A 658 -18.05 -13.04 -9.71
N SER A 659 -19.16 -12.54 -10.26
CA SER A 659 -19.82 -13.16 -11.42
C SER A 659 -18.94 -13.17 -12.68
N ARG A 660 -18.22 -12.09 -12.95
CA ARG A 660 -17.46 -11.88 -14.19
C ARG A 660 -16.10 -12.60 -14.22
N VAL A 661 -15.31 -12.46 -13.15
CA VAL A 661 -13.93 -12.95 -13.13
C VAL A 661 -13.90 -14.43 -12.76
N ALA A 662 -14.52 -14.82 -11.63
CA ALA A 662 -14.57 -16.22 -11.19
C ALA A 662 -15.61 -17.05 -11.98
N GLY A 663 -16.77 -16.46 -12.30
CA GLY A 663 -17.86 -17.17 -12.98
C GLY A 663 -17.73 -17.25 -14.51
N LYS A 664 -17.21 -16.22 -15.19
CA LYS A 664 -17.12 -16.16 -16.67
C LYS A 664 -15.68 -16.16 -17.23
N GLY A 665 -14.64 -16.12 -16.40
CA GLY A 665 -13.25 -16.08 -16.86
C GLY A 665 -12.89 -14.82 -17.66
N LYS A 666 -13.62 -13.71 -17.47
CA LYS A 666 -13.41 -12.43 -18.15
C LYS A 666 -12.74 -11.43 -17.20
N GLY A 667 -11.85 -10.58 -17.71
CA GLY A 667 -11.13 -9.59 -16.91
C GLY A 667 -12.02 -8.44 -16.42
N MET A 668 -11.64 -7.80 -15.31
CA MET A 668 -12.32 -6.61 -14.79
C MET A 668 -11.35 -5.67 -14.08
N LEU A 669 -11.50 -4.36 -14.32
CA LEU A 669 -10.76 -3.30 -13.63
C LEU A 669 -11.73 -2.34 -12.94
N ILE A 670 -11.52 -2.13 -11.64
CA ILE A 670 -12.24 -1.16 -10.81
C ILE A 670 -11.25 -0.05 -10.43
N GLU A 671 -11.48 1.15 -10.95
CA GLU A 671 -10.79 2.37 -10.54
C GLU A 671 -11.51 2.96 -9.31
N ALA A 672 -10.98 2.67 -8.12
CA ALA A 672 -11.43 3.28 -6.89
C ALA A 672 -10.79 4.67 -6.75
N GLN A 673 -11.60 5.72 -6.87
CA GLN A 673 -11.17 7.08 -6.55
C GLN A 673 -11.17 7.20 -5.02
N ILE A 674 -9.97 7.20 -4.43
CA ILE A 674 -9.78 7.24 -2.98
C ILE A 674 -9.28 8.61 -2.54
N ASP A 675 -9.91 9.17 -1.53
CA ASP A 675 -9.32 10.26 -0.77
C ASP A 675 -8.30 9.65 0.18
N LEU A 676 -7.00 9.79 -0.16
CA LEU A 676 -5.91 9.42 0.75
C LEU A 676 -5.81 10.42 1.91
N LEU A 677 -6.76 10.30 2.84
CA LEU A 677 -6.70 10.82 4.21
C LEU A 677 -5.59 10.08 4.99
N VAL A 678 -4.33 10.32 4.62
CA VAL A 678 -3.15 9.88 5.38
C VAL A 678 -3.02 10.77 6.62
N GLY A 679 -3.89 10.56 7.60
CA GLY A 679 -3.77 11.15 8.94
C GLY A 679 -3.96 12.68 9.03
N SER A 680 -4.60 13.32 8.06
CA SER A 680 -4.87 14.77 8.09
C SER A 680 -6.32 15.10 7.75
N VAL A 681 -7.00 15.84 8.63
CA VAL A 681 -8.34 16.40 8.39
C VAL A 681 -8.32 17.26 7.13
N ALA A 682 -9.28 17.04 6.22
CA ALA A 682 -9.43 17.87 5.03
C ALA A 682 -9.65 19.33 5.44
N THR A 683 -8.76 20.24 5.03
CA THR A 683 -8.75 21.62 5.52
C THR A 683 -8.95 22.59 4.35
N VAL A 684 -10.12 23.21 4.27
CA VAL A 684 -10.33 24.38 3.39
C VAL A 684 -9.57 25.59 3.94
N ALA A 685 -9.01 26.43 3.06
CA ALA A 685 -7.98 27.40 3.43
C ALA A 685 -8.51 28.70 4.07
N SER A 686 -9.20 28.64 5.23
CA SER A 686 -9.54 29.81 6.08
C SER A 686 -9.17 29.55 7.54
N ALA A 687 -8.70 30.56 8.30
CA ALA A 687 -7.91 30.35 9.53
C ALA A 687 -8.41 31.10 10.79
N VAL A 688 -8.88 30.34 11.77
CA VAL A 688 -8.80 30.64 13.22
C VAL A 688 -8.63 29.29 13.94
N THR A 689 -7.77 29.17 14.95
CA THR A 689 -7.69 27.95 15.78
C THR A 689 -8.57 28.04 17.03
N VAL A 690 -9.02 26.89 17.56
CA VAL A 690 -9.77 26.83 18.84
C VAL A 690 -8.97 27.46 19.98
N SER A 691 -7.64 27.27 20.02
CA SER A 691 -6.76 27.94 20.99
C SER A 691 -6.73 29.47 20.85
N GLU A 692 -6.97 30.03 19.65
CA GLU A 692 -7.03 31.47 19.44
C GLU A 692 -8.36 32.07 19.89
N LEU A 693 -9.47 31.37 19.64
CA LEU A 693 -10.78 31.73 20.19
C LEU A 693 -10.74 31.74 21.74
N TRP A 694 -10.18 30.71 22.37
CA TRP A 694 -10.00 30.67 23.82
C TRP A 694 -9.04 31.74 24.34
N ARG A 695 -7.92 32.00 23.66
CA ARG A 695 -6.97 33.07 24.02
C ARG A 695 -7.66 34.43 24.01
N ASN A 696 -8.46 34.72 22.99
CA ASN A 696 -9.18 35.99 22.87
C ASN A 696 -10.26 36.13 23.95
N LEU A 697 -11.00 35.06 24.27
CA LEU A 697 -11.99 35.04 25.37
C LEU A 697 -11.33 35.33 26.74
N VAL A 698 -10.14 34.78 26.99
CA VAL A 698 -9.38 34.98 28.23
C VAL A 698 -8.79 36.40 28.32
N VAL A 699 -8.35 36.97 27.21
CA VAL A 699 -7.89 38.38 27.15
C VAL A 699 -9.04 39.35 27.45
N GLU A 700 -10.22 39.12 26.87
CA GLU A 700 -11.40 39.97 27.13
C GLU A 700 -11.85 39.90 28.60
N ALA A 701 -11.80 38.71 29.22
CA ALA A 701 -12.07 38.55 30.65
C ALA A 701 -11.06 39.32 31.54
N ASP A 702 -9.78 39.38 31.17
CA ASP A 702 -8.79 40.17 31.91
C ASP A 702 -9.02 41.68 31.74
N ASN A 703 -9.36 42.12 30.52
CA ASN A 703 -9.56 43.53 30.16
C ASN A 703 -10.85 44.12 30.75
N GLU A 704 -11.96 43.39 30.74
CA GLU A 704 -13.25 43.92 31.18
C GLU A 704 -13.60 43.60 32.63
N VAL A 705 -13.24 42.41 33.14
CA VAL A 705 -13.59 42.01 34.52
C VAL A 705 -12.41 42.25 35.47
N LEU A 706 -11.25 41.67 35.18
CA LEU A 706 -10.12 41.70 36.11
C LEU A 706 -9.46 43.08 36.21
N TYR A 707 -9.41 43.86 35.13
CA TYR A 707 -8.96 45.25 35.15
C TYR A 707 -9.80 46.14 36.07
N ARG A 708 -11.14 46.03 36.00
CA ARG A 708 -12.05 46.77 36.90
C ARG A 708 -11.84 46.36 38.36
N LYS A 709 -11.66 45.06 38.63
CA LYS A 709 -11.26 44.51 39.94
C LYS A 709 -9.91 45.05 40.45
N ARG A 710 -8.87 45.08 39.60
CA ARG A 710 -7.55 45.69 39.91
C ARG A 710 -7.65 47.18 40.26
N LYS A 711 -8.58 47.91 39.64
CA LYS A 711 -8.83 49.34 39.90
C LYS A 711 -9.62 49.58 41.20
N GLN A 712 -10.49 48.65 41.59
CA GLN A 712 -11.26 48.69 42.84
C GLN A 712 -10.47 48.20 44.07
N GLU A 713 -9.62 47.19 43.91
CA GLU A 713 -8.80 46.61 44.98
C GLU A 713 -7.28 46.81 44.74
N PRO A 714 -6.77 48.06 44.62
CA PRO A 714 -5.40 48.31 44.15
C PRO A 714 -4.29 47.73 45.05
N ARG A 715 -4.54 47.55 46.36
CA ARG A 715 -3.63 46.87 47.30
C ARG A 715 -3.64 45.33 47.17
N ARG A 716 -4.49 44.77 46.32
CA ARG A 716 -4.58 43.33 45.99
C ARG A 716 -4.46 43.09 44.47
N ARG A 717 -3.96 44.08 43.72
CA ARG A 717 -3.72 44.05 42.27
C ARG A 717 -3.08 42.75 41.78
N GLU A 718 -2.20 42.16 42.59
CA GLU A 718 -1.45 40.93 42.25
C GLU A 718 -2.38 39.70 42.12
N TYR A 719 -3.42 39.60 42.96
CA TYR A 719 -4.39 38.50 42.97
C TYR A 719 -5.39 38.57 41.80
N TRP A 720 -5.47 39.72 41.15
CA TRP A 720 -6.43 40.01 40.07
C TRP A 720 -5.74 40.08 38.70
N ARG A 721 -4.70 39.28 38.48
CA ARG A 721 -3.93 39.17 37.22
C ARG A 721 -3.93 37.74 36.71
N LEU A 722 -4.17 37.55 35.41
CA LEU A 722 -3.87 36.29 34.72
C LEU A 722 -2.36 36.20 34.43
N ALA A 723 -1.71 35.17 34.98
CA ALA A 723 -0.31 34.86 34.73
C ALA A 723 -0.11 33.33 34.64
N PHE A 724 0.60 32.89 33.60
CA PHE A 724 1.05 31.50 33.46
C PHE A 724 2.50 31.40 33.96
N VAL A 725 2.84 30.34 34.70
CA VAL A 725 4.09 30.14 35.48
C VAL A 725 4.12 30.86 36.85
N GLY A 726 4.27 30.06 37.92
CA GLY A 726 4.33 30.47 39.33
C GLY A 726 3.95 29.30 40.25
N LYS A 727 4.58 29.17 41.43
CA LYS A 727 4.38 28.00 42.32
C LYS A 727 3.14 28.09 43.22
N ASP A 728 2.80 29.27 43.72
CA ASP A 728 1.83 29.42 44.82
C ASP A 728 0.43 29.78 44.30
N LYS A 729 -0.45 28.78 44.16
CA LYS A 729 -1.70 28.86 43.39
C LYS A 729 -2.97 28.99 44.24
N THR A 730 -3.35 30.22 44.64
CA THR A 730 -4.60 30.50 45.37
C THR A 730 -5.41 31.64 44.74
N GLY A 731 -6.73 31.45 44.60
CA GLY A 731 -7.67 32.45 44.08
C GLY A 731 -8.58 31.89 42.98
N SER A 732 -9.79 32.45 42.83
CA SER A 732 -10.86 31.90 41.96
C SER A 732 -10.47 31.75 40.49
N VAL A 733 -9.66 32.68 39.98
CA VAL A 733 -9.12 32.60 38.60
C VAL A 733 -8.17 31.41 38.46
N ALA A 734 -7.33 31.15 39.46
CA ALA A 734 -6.44 29.99 39.48
C ALA A 734 -7.20 28.67 39.64
N GLU A 735 -8.44 28.67 40.13
CA GLU A 735 -9.33 27.50 40.12
C GLU A 735 -9.93 27.28 38.73
N VAL A 736 -10.48 28.32 38.09
CA VAL A 736 -11.01 28.23 36.72
C VAL A 736 -9.95 27.77 35.72
N SER A 737 -8.74 28.34 35.75
CA SER A 737 -7.64 27.91 34.87
C SER A 737 -7.15 26.48 35.18
N ARG A 738 -7.24 26.02 36.44
CA ARG A 738 -6.95 24.61 36.80
C ARG A 738 -8.06 23.65 36.35
N TRP A 739 -9.31 24.09 36.35
CA TRP A 739 -10.44 23.30 35.88
C TRP A 739 -10.39 23.09 34.36
N ILE A 740 -10.18 24.16 33.59
CA ILE A 740 -10.09 24.12 32.11
C ILE A 740 -8.89 23.29 31.65
N ALA A 741 -7.67 23.64 32.10
CA ALA A 741 -6.45 22.93 31.70
C ALA A 741 -6.28 21.56 32.39
N GLY A 742 -7.12 21.26 33.40
CA GLY A 742 -7.15 20.00 34.15
C GLY A 742 -8.39 19.18 33.80
N PRO A 743 -9.30 18.91 34.75
CA PRO A 743 -10.45 18.01 34.60
C PRO A 743 -11.29 18.18 33.32
N LEU A 744 -11.51 19.40 32.83
CA LEU A 744 -12.32 19.59 31.62
C LEU A 744 -11.63 19.02 30.37
N SER A 745 -10.30 19.16 30.28
CA SER A 745 -9.52 18.57 29.18
C SER A 745 -9.44 17.05 29.28
N ASP A 746 -9.32 16.48 30.50
CA ASP A 746 -9.30 15.02 30.70
C ASP A 746 -10.66 14.39 30.38
N ASN A 747 -11.74 14.95 30.93
CA ASN A 747 -13.10 14.40 30.78
C ASN A 747 -13.62 14.43 29.34
N LEU A 748 -13.11 15.34 28.51
CA LEU A 748 -13.50 15.53 27.11
C LEU A 748 -12.39 15.10 26.12
N CYS A 749 -11.32 14.44 26.61
CA CYS A 749 -10.17 13.99 25.82
C CYS A 749 -9.49 15.08 24.95
N LEU A 750 -9.59 16.35 25.34
CA LEU A 750 -9.07 17.49 24.57
C LEU A 750 -7.55 17.55 24.66
N THR A 751 -6.88 17.71 23.51
CA THR A 751 -5.41 17.79 23.48
C THR A 751 -4.90 19.04 24.18
N ARG A 752 -3.97 18.85 25.13
CA ARG A 752 -3.26 19.92 25.85
C ARG A 752 -2.02 20.43 25.12
N ALA A 753 -1.61 19.76 24.04
CA ALA A 753 -0.48 20.18 23.22
C ALA A 753 -0.95 21.24 22.21
N GLN A 754 -0.16 22.30 21.99
CA GLN A 754 -0.47 23.31 20.99
C GLN A 754 -0.21 22.77 19.57
N THR A 755 -1.19 22.05 19.02
CA THR A 755 -1.13 21.48 17.67
C THR A 755 -1.41 22.55 16.62
N ILE A 756 -0.43 22.82 15.74
CA ILE A 756 -0.59 23.76 14.61
C ILE A 756 -1.30 23.02 13.46
N VAL A 757 -2.58 22.70 13.68
CA VAL A 757 -3.49 22.18 12.65
C VAL A 757 -4.80 22.96 12.78
N LYS A 758 -5.32 23.41 11.64
CA LYS A 758 -6.65 24.02 11.58
C LYS A 758 -7.69 22.93 11.38
N GLN A 759 -8.77 23.00 12.12
CA GLN A 759 -9.97 22.20 11.92
C GLN A 759 -11.13 23.18 11.68
N GLU A 760 -12.11 22.78 10.88
CA GLU A 760 -13.42 23.43 10.93
C GLU A 760 -14.04 23.16 12.31
N ILE A 761 -14.84 24.11 12.81
CA ILE A 761 -15.49 23.98 14.11
C ILE A 761 -16.64 22.95 13.99
N MET A 762 -16.53 21.83 14.70
CA MET A 762 -17.50 20.74 14.59
C MET A 762 -18.86 21.19 15.16
N THR A 763 -19.95 20.56 14.74
CA THR A 763 -21.29 20.82 15.32
C THR A 763 -21.27 20.65 16.84
N ASP A 764 -20.51 19.68 17.34
CA ASP A 764 -20.31 19.42 18.77
C ASP A 764 -19.45 20.50 19.46
N ASP A 765 -18.46 21.09 18.77
CA ASP A 765 -17.71 22.24 19.27
C ASP A 765 -18.61 23.47 19.38
N ILE A 766 -19.41 23.76 18.33
CA ILE A 766 -20.40 24.86 18.35
C ILE A 766 -21.37 24.65 19.50
N ALA A 767 -21.91 23.43 19.67
CA ALA A 767 -22.81 23.09 20.76
C ALA A 767 -22.14 23.28 22.14
N LEU A 768 -20.90 22.81 22.31
CA LEU A 768 -20.12 22.97 23.54
C LEU A 768 -19.83 24.44 23.87
N PHE A 769 -19.51 25.27 22.88
CA PHE A 769 -19.33 26.72 23.08
C PHE A 769 -20.64 27.42 23.45
N LEU A 770 -21.75 27.11 22.76
CA LEU A 770 -23.06 27.70 23.04
C LEU A 770 -23.59 27.26 24.41
N ASP A 771 -23.49 25.98 24.77
CA ASP A 771 -23.84 25.49 26.12
C ASP A 771 -22.95 26.12 27.19
N THR A 772 -21.62 26.12 27.02
CA THR A 772 -20.70 26.73 28.00
C THR A 772 -21.03 28.22 28.22
N LEU A 773 -21.35 28.96 27.16
CA LEU A 773 -21.77 30.36 27.25
C LEU A 773 -23.11 30.54 28.00
N TRP A 774 -24.05 29.61 27.86
CA TRP A 774 -25.42 29.73 28.38
C TRP A 774 -25.57 29.14 29.78
N THR A 775 -25.14 27.89 29.96
CA THR A 775 -25.13 27.13 31.22
C THR A 775 -24.17 27.75 32.26
N ARG A 776 -23.19 28.58 31.84
CA ARG A 776 -22.39 29.45 32.72
C ARG A 776 -22.53 30.96 32.45
N ALA A 777 -23.67 31.40 31.91
CA ALA A 777 -23.93 32.82 31.62
C ALA A 777 -23.82 33.77 32.82
N ALA A 778 -24.02 33.28 34.05
CA ALA A 778 -23.90 34.07 35.28
C ALA A 778 -22.43 34.49 35.58
N ASP A 779 -21.47 33.66 35.17
CA ASP A 779 -20.04 33.88 35.29
C ASP A 779 -19.48 34.75 34.15
N ILE A 780 -20.08 34.64 32.95
CA ILE A 780 -19.65 35.34 31.72
C ILE A 780 -20.72 36.38 31.31
N ARG A 781 -20.66 37.56 31.93
CA ARG A 781 -21.69 38.60 31.88
C ARG A 781 -21.68 39.45 30.59
N LEU A 782 -22.03 38.84 29.47
CA LEU A 782 -22.34 39.53 28.21
C LEU A 782 -23.79 40.03 28.16
N THR A 783 -24.04 41.18 27.53
CA THR A 783 -25.40 41.68 27.29
C THR A 783 -26.14 40.85 26.22
N PRO A 784 -27.48 40.73 26.26
CA PRO A 784 -28.23 39.88 25.33
C PRO A 784 -27.98 40.20 23.86
N ALA A 785 -27.97 41.47 23.48
CA ALA A 785 -27.72 41.90 22.11
C ALA A 785 -26.31 41.53 21.60
N LYS A 786 -25.27 41.72 22.43
CA LYS A 786 -23.89 41.29 22.08
C LYS A 786 -23.80 39.77 21.96
N ARG A 787 -24.49 39.02 22.83
CA ARG A 787 -24.53 37.56 22.81
C ARG A 787 -25.20 37.00 21.56
N ILE A 788 -26.37 37.51 21.17
CA ILE A 788 -27.07 37.12 19.94
C ILE A 788 -26.18 37.38 18.71
N ALA A 789 -25.58 38.56 18.61
CA ALA A 789 -24.74 38.89 17.46
C ALA A 789 -23.44 38.07 17.41
N PHE A 790 -22.87 37.68 18.56
CA PHE A 790 -21.76 36.74 18.65
C PHE A 790 -22.15 35.33 18.18
N HIS A 791 -23.34 34.84 18.53
CA HIS A 791 -23.86 33.56 18.04
C HIS A 791 -24.06 33.58 16.51
N THR A 792 -24.65 34.65 15.95
CA THR A 792 -24.82 34.75 14.48
C THR A 792 -23.48 34.86 13.76
N TYR A 793 -22.48 35.54 14.34
CA TYR A 793 -21.12 35.54 13.80
C TYR A 793 -20.54 34.11 13.73
N LEU A 794 -20.61 33.35 14.84
CA LEU A 794 -20.18 31.96 14.91
C LEU A 794 -20.84 31.09 13.82
N LEU A 795 -22.17 31.12 13.74
CA LEU A 795 -22.95 30.33 12.78
C LEU A 795 -22.65 30.71 11.32
N VAL A 796 -22.46 31.99 11.00
CA VAL A 796 -22.10 32.44 9.64
C VAL A 796 -20.66 32.10 9.29
N THR A 797 -19.70 32.15 10.25
CA THR A 797 -18.31 31.74 9.98
C THR A 797 -18.11 30.23 9.86
N GLY A 798 -19.03 29.41 10.37
CA GLY A 798 -19.01 27.95 10.18
C GLY A 798 -19.46 27.50 8.79
N LEU A 799 -20.12 28.35 8.00
CA LEU A 799 -20.66 28.04 6.67
C LEU A 799 -19.70 28.51 5.56
N ALA A 800 -18.50 27.91 5.52
CA ALA A 800 -17.36 28.38 4.75
C ALA A 800 -17.64 28.66 3.26
N GLY A 801 -17.24 29.86 2.77
CA GLY A 801 -17.13 30.16 1.33
C GLY A 801 -17.41 31.61 0.92
N PHE A 802 -18.27 32.32 1.65
CA PHE A 802 -18.77 33.64 1.21
C PHE A 802 -17.94 34.83 1.74
N GLN A 803 -17.90 35.93 0.99
CA GLN A 803 -17.46 37.22 1.55
C GLN A 803 -18.52 37.74 2.52
N ASN A 804 -18.12 38.14 3.72
CA ASN A 804 -19.02 38.54 4.82
C ASN A 804 -20.16 39.49 4.36
N GLY A 805 -19.83 40.51 3.56
CA GLY A 805 -20.79 41.52 3.10
C GLY A 805 -21.94 40.97 2.24
N SER A 806 -21.77 39.81 1.60
CA SER A 806 -22.80 39.17 0.76
C SER A 806 -23.92 38.49 1.57
N VAL A 807 -23.68 38.18 2.84
CA VAL A 807 -24.66 37.52 3.74
C VAL A 807 -25.25 38.51 4.76
N LEU A 808 -24.47 39.51 5.16
CA LEU A 808 -24.78 40.41 6.29
C LEU A 808 -25.84 41.50 6.02
N SER A 809 -26.31 41.61 4.78
CA SER A 809 -27.43 42.49 4.40
C SER A 809 -28.45 41.78 3.50
N LEU A 810 -28.54 40.44 3.59
CA LEU A 810 -29.39 39.59 2.73
C LEU A 810 -30.85 40.11 2.72
N PRO A 811 -31.34 40.64 1.58
CA PRO A 811 -32.69 41.23 1.49
C PRO A 811 -33.74 40.14 1.30
N TYR A 812 -34.99 40.40 1.70
CA TYR A 812 -36.10 39.44 1.53
C TYR A 812 -36.33 39.04 0.05
N GLU A 813 -36.02 39.90 -0.92
CA GLU A 813 -36.07 39.59 -2.36
C GLU A 813 -35.07 38.50 -2.80
N GLN A 814 -34.12 38.12 -1.94
CA GLN A 814 -33.16 37.01 -2.14
C GLN A 814 -33.48 35.78 -1.28
N VAL A 815 -34.62 35.75 -0.57
CA VAL A 815 -35.05 34.63 0.29
C VAL A 815 -36.51 34.24 -0.04
N GLN A 816 -36.68 33.09 -0.69
CA GLN A 816 -38.01 32.51 -0.96
C GLN A 816 -38.34 31.47 0.11
N PHE A 817 -39.46 31.63 0.81
CA PHE A 817 -39.94 30.67 1.80
C PHE A 817 -40.98 29.72 1.18
N GLY A 818 -41.05 28.48 1.67
CA GLY A 818 -42.05 27.53 1.21
C GLY A 818 -42.25 26.33 2.14
N LEU A 819 -43.36 25.63 1.93
CA LEU A 819 -43.68 24.37 2.60
C LEU A 819 -43.50 23.22 1.61
N ALA A 820 -42.55 22.32 1.88
CA ALA A 820 -42.38 21.08 1.12
C ALA A 820 -43.04 19.91 1.86
N ARG A 821 -43.58 18.92 1.13
CA ARG A 821 -43.93 17.63 1.76
C ARG A 821 -42.66 16.90 2.19
N ASP A 822 -42.70 16.19 3.31
CA ASP A 822 -41.63 15.26 3.66
C ASP A 822 -41.65 14.06 2.68
N PRO A 823 -40.55 13.75 1.96
CA PRO A 823 -40.48 12.58 1.08
C PRO A 823 -40.54 11.23 1.83
N HIS A 824 -40.57 11.24 3.17
CA HIS A 824 -40.74 10.05 4.00
C HIS A 824 -42.05 10.03 4.82
N ASP A 825 -42.75 11.18 4.92
CA ASP A 825 -44.13 11.27 5.41
C ASP A 825 -44.92 12.28 4.56
N PRO A 826 -45.66 11.81 3.54
CA PRO A 826 -46.45 12.70 2.69
C PRO A 826 -47.53 13.52 3.40
N ALA A 827 -47.91 13.18 4.64
CA ALA A 827 -48.84 13.97 5.44
C ALA A 827 -48.17 15.15 6.17
N ALA A 828 -46.85 15.09 6.38
CA ALA A 828 -46.08 16.14 7.04
C ALA A 828 -45.61 17.22 6.05
N LEU A 829 -45.76 18.49 6.46
CA LEU A 829 -45.17 19.64 5.78
C LEU A 829 -43.95 20.15 6.55
N LYS A 830 -42.86 20.43 5.83
CA LYS A 830 -41.63 21.03 6.37
C LYS A 830 -41.41 22.40 5.76
N LEU A 831 -41.16 23.37 6.63
CA LEU A 831 -40.75 24.71 6.24
C LEU A 831 -39.31 24.68 5.70
N VAL A 832 -39.12 25.30 4.54
CA VAL A 832 -37.85 25.47 3.85
C VAL A 832 -37.68 26.93 3.39
N ALA A 833 -36.44 27.35 3.17
CA ALA A 833 -36.13 28.58 2.46
C ALA A 833 -35.07 28.34 1.38
N HIS A 834 -35.30 28.89 0.20
CA HIS A 834 -34.34 28.96 -0.89
C HIS A 834 -33.68 30.35 -0.87
N ILE A 835 -32.36 30.37 -0.75
CA ILE A 835 -31.57 31.60 -0.64
C ILE A 835 -30.76 31.77 -1.94
N LEU A 836 -30.87 32.94 -2.55
CA LEU A 836 -30.14 33.32 -3.77
C LEU A 836 -29.10 34.40 -3.46
N VAL A 837 -27.86 34.00 -3.19
CA VAL A 837 -26.76 34.94 -2.93
C VAL A 837 -26.20 35.44 -4.28
N ILE A 838 -26.31 36.75 -4.50
CA ILE A 838 -25.78 37.44 -5.68
C ILE A 838 -24.42 38.08 -5.34
N GLN A 839 -23.37 37.76 -6.10
CA GLN A 839 -22.01 38.23 -5.80
C GLN A 839 -21.77 39.69 -6.22
N ASN A 840 -22.37 40.62 -5.47
CA ASN A 840 -22.47 42.02 -5.88
C ASN A 840 -21.17 42.82 -5.61
N ASN A 841 -20.38 43.12 -6.66
CA ASN A 841 -19.10 43.82 -6.55
C ASN A 841 -19.00 45.08 -7.43
N ARG A 842 -20.08 45.89 -7.47
CA ARG A 842 -20.12 47.16 -8.21
C ARG A 842 -19.32 48.27 -7.54
N LYS A 843 -18.02 48.35 -7.83
CA LYS A 843 -17.27 49.61 -7.73
C LYS A 843 -17.73 50.57 -8.83
N LYS A 844 -17.94 51.84 -8.50
CA LYS A 844 -18.02 52.90 -9.51
C LYS A 844 -16.64 53.11 -10.15
N ASP A 845 -16.66 53.58 -11.39
CA ASP A 845 -15.52 54.15 -12.11
C ASP A 845 -14.37 53.18 -12.47
N THR A 846 -14.71 51.91 -12.77
CA THR A 846 -13.83 50.96 -13.50
C THR A 846 -14.56 50.26 -14.65
N ILE A 847 -13.88 50.08 -15.78
CA ILE A 847 -14.43 49.48 -17.02
C ILE A 847 -14.54 47.95 -16.89
N GLN A 848 -15.58 47.37 -17.51
CA GLN A 848 -16.08 46.03 -17.21
C GLN A 848 -15.28 44.85 -17.79
N ARG A 849 -15.29 43.75 -17.03
CA ARG A 849 -15.76 42.44 -17.54
C ARG A 849 -16.84 41.92 -16.60
N ASP A 850 -17.75 41.10 -17.13
CA ASP A 850 -18.92 40.63 -16.38
C ASP A 850 -18.54 39.55 -15.36
N GLN A 851 -19.17 39.59 -14.17
CA GLN A 851 -19.00 38.63 -13.07
C GLN A 851 -20.29 38.53 -12.24
N ASP A 852 -21.41 38.27 -12.91
CA ASP A 852 -22.74 38.18 -12.31
C ASP A 852 -23.04 36.77 -11.75
N ASP A 853 -22.07 36.16 -11.06
CA ASP A 853 -22.18 34.83 -10.46
C ASP A 853 -23.23 34.81 -9.32
N LYS A 854 -24.13 33.82 -9.39
CA LYS A 854 -25.30 33.68 -8.53
C LYS A 854 -25.36 32.27 -7.96
N VAL A 855 -25.36 32.15 -6.64
CA VAL A 855 -25.41 30.86 -5.94
C VAL A 855 -26.77 30.71 -5.26
N ALA A 856 -27.53 29.71 -5.68
CA ALA A 856 -28.80 29.34 -5.06
C ALA A 856 -28.62 28.07 -4.21
N PHE A 857 -29.11 28.08 -2.97
CA PHE A 857 -29.13 26.90 -2.11
C PHE A 857 -30.37 26.87 -1.22
N SER A 858 -30.68 25.68 -0.68
CA SER A 858 -31.90 25.40 0.06
C SER A 858 -31.58 25.04 1.51
N ILE A 859 -32.31 25.59 2.48
CA ILE A 859 -32.21 25.22 3.89
C ILE A 859 -33.57 24.76 4.44
N GLY A 860 -33.57 23.76 5.31
CA GLY A 860 -34.77 23.19 5.94
C GLY A 860 -34.68 23.20 7.47
N PHE A 861 -35.82 22.96 8.12
CA PHE A 861 -35.89 22.94 9.58
C PHE A 861 -35.19 21.69 10.16
N VAL A 862 -34.30 21.89 11.14
CA VAL A 862 -33.59 20.81 11.85
C VAL A 862 -34.37 20.49 13.14
N PRO A 863 -34.83 19.24 13.38
CA PRO A 863 -35.66 18.90 14.52
C PRO A 863 -34.84 18.73 15.82
N ALA A 864 -34.31 19.85 16.32
CA ALA A 864 -33.67 19.96 17.63
C ALA A 864 -33.99 21.33 18.25
N HIS A 865 -33.91 21.47 19.58
CA HIS A 865 -34.21 22.72 20.30
C HIS A 865 -33.16 23.84 20.12
N THR A 866 -32.40 23.81 19.03
CA THR A 866 -31.28 24.71 18.72
C THR A 866 -31.63 25.74 17.65
N PHE A 867 -31.19 26.97 17.85
CA PHE A 867 -31.46 28.11 16.98
C PHE A 867 -30.73 27.98 15.62
N CYS A 868 -31.42 27.58 14.55
CA CYS A 868 -30.84 27.45 13.21
C CYS A 868 -31.09 28.68 12.32
N LEU A 869 -30.37 28.79 11.19
CA LEU A 869 -30.49 29.94 10.28
C LEU A 869 -31.91 30.12 9.72
N LEU A 870 -32.61 29.01 9.43
CA LEU A 870 -34.01 29.08 9.00
C LEU A 870 -34.92 29.61 10.13
N SER A 871 -34.73 29.15 11.37
CA SER A 871 -35.48 29.64 12.53
C SER A 871 -35.30 31.15 12.71
N LEU A 872 -34.08 31.67 12.53
CA LEU A 872 -33.79 33.10 12.58
C LEU A 872 -34.51 33.87 11.47
N LEU A 873 -34.42 33.40 10.22
CA LEU A 873 -35.07 34.04 9.07
C LEU A 873 -36.60 34.05 9.17
N VAL A 874 -37.20 32.95 9.63
CA VAL A 874 -38.66 32.82 9.78
C VAL A 874 -39.17 33.64 10.97
N ALA A 875 -38.48 33.60 12.11
CA ALA A 875 -38.83 34.44 13.26
C ALA A 875 -38.71 35.94 12.92
N ARG A 876 -37.71 36.32 12.10
CA ARG A 876 -37.59 37.69 11.58
C ARG A 876 -38.72 38.04 10.61
N ALA A 877 -39.09 37.14 9.70
CA ALA A 877 -40.18 37.34 8.75
C ALA A 877 -41.54 37.53 9.44
N LEU A 878 -41.84 36.75 10.47
CA LEU A 878 -43.04 36.91 11.30
C LEU A 878 -43.02 38.23 12.10
N ALA A 879 -41.89 38.55 12.74
CA ALA A 879 -41.72 39.81 13.49
C ALA A 879 -41.73 41.07 12.60
N ASP A 880 -41.46 40.93 11.30
CA ASP A 880 -41.51 41.98 10.30
C ASP A 880 -42.85 42.07 9.54
N ASP A 881 -43.82 41.19 9.83
CA ASP A 881 -45.09 41.01 9.09
C ASP A 881 -44.86 40.82 7.57
N ALA A 882 -43.88 39.98 7.21
CA ALA A 882 -43.33 39.91 5.85
C ALA A 882 -44.23 39.19 4.83
N PHE A 883 -45.08 38.26 5.26
CA PHE A 883 -45.90 37.41 4.38
C PHE A 883 -47.18 38.13 3.92
N GLU A 884 -47.60 37.92 2.67
CA GLU A 884 -48.78 38.61 2.10
C GLU A 884 -50.06 38.34 2.89
N GLU A 885 -50.26 37.10 3.35
CA GLU A 885 -51.45 36.69 4.09
C GLU A 885 -51.38 36.99 5.61
N GLY A 886 -50.34 37.68 6.07
CA GLY A 886 -50.32 38.32 7.41
C GLY A 886 -50.15 37.40 8.61
N TYR A 887 -49.46 36.26 8.46
CA TYR A 887 -49.17 35.32 9.54
C TYR A 887 -48.36 35.98 10.67
N ARG A 888 -48.72 35.68 11.93
CA ARG A 888 -48.12 36.27 13.15
C ARG A 888 -47.46 35.25 14.06
N THR A 889 -47.79 33.97 13.91
CA THR A 889 -47.16 32.86 14.63
C THR A 889 -46.59 31.81 13.67
N LEU A 890 -45.73 30.93 14.18
CA LEU A 890 -45.20 29.81 13.41
C LEU A 890 -46.28 28.76 13.15
N ASP A 891 -47.21 28.57 14.09
CA ASP A 891 -48.26 27.57 14.00
C ASP A 891 -49.27 27.94 12.89
N GLU A 892 -49.71 29.21 12.80
CA GLU A 892 -50.50 29.74 11.68
C GLU A 892 -49.89 29.48 10.28
N LEU A 893 -48.56 29.36 10.23
CA LEU A 893 -47.78 29.16 9.00
C LEU A 893 -47.62 27.67 8.66
N LEU A 894 -47.84 26.76 9.63
CA LEU A 894 -47.74 25.31 9.49
C LEU A 894 -49.10 24.59 9.41
N ASP A 895 -50.14 25.08 10.11
CA ASP A 895 -51.50 24.49 10.20
C ASP A 895 -52.34 24.61 8.90
N ARG A 896 -51.71 24.81 7.75
CA ARG A 896 -52.41 24.96 6.47
C ARG A 896 -52.96 23.64 5.94
N PRO A 897 -54.16 23.64 5.33
CA PRO A 897 -54.71 22.45 4.70
C PRO A 897 -53.78 21.94 3.60
N LEU A 898 -53.70 20.62 3.49
CA LEU A 898 -52.80 19.88 2.61
C LEU A 898 -52.75 20.47 1.19
N LEU A 899 -51.52 20.65 0.69
CA LEU A 899 -51.18 20.80 -0.73
C LEU A 899 -52.10 19.94 -1.62
N GLU A 900 -52.55 20.45 -2.76
CA GLU A 900 -53.43 19.68 -3.65
C GLU A 900 -52.78 18.35 -4.08
N PRO A 901 -53.57 17.27 -4.31
CA PRO A 901 -53.03 15.96 -4.69
C PRO A 901 -52.16 16.03 -5.96
N GLY A 902 -50.84 15.92 -5.78
CA GLY A 902 -49.83 16.06 -6.85
C GLY A 902 -48.84 17.21 -6.61
N MET A 903 -49.17 18.20 -5.78
CA MET A 903 -48.24 19.26 -5.39
C MET A 903 -47.30 18.81 -4.25
N CYS A 904 -46.01 19.07 -4.44
CA CYS A 904 -44.94 18.72 -3.49
C CYS A 904 -44.34 19.93 -2.75
N TYR A 905 -44.61 21.16 -3.21
CA TYR A 905 -44.09 22.41 -2.67
C TYR A 905 -45.15 23.53 -2.77
N LEU A 906 -45.32 24.31 -1.70
CA LEU A 906 -46.10 25.56 -1.67
C LEU A 906 -45.15 26.73 -1.47
N ASN A 907 -45.19 27.74 -2.35
CA ASN A 907 -44.46 28.99 -2.12
C ASN A 907 -45.22 29.91 -1.16
N LEU A 908 -44.54 30.53 -0.19
CA LEU A 908 -45.11 31.51 0.71
C LEU A 908 -44.71 32.93 0.25
N PRO A 909 -45.62 33.70 -0.38
CA PRO A 909 -45.27 35.00 -0.94
C PRO A 909 -45.04 36.07 0.15
N LEU A 910 -44.10 36.97 -0.13
CA LEU A 910 -43.75 38.12 0.70
C LEU A 910 -44.34 39.40 0.10
N LYS A 911 -44.75 40.34 0.96
CA LYS A 911 -45.35 41.62 0.55
C LYS A 911 -44.40 42.42 -0.35
N GLN A 912 -44.92 42.99 -1.44
CA GLN A 912 -44.11 43.65 -2.48
C GLN A 912 -43.24 44.83 -1.96
N ASP A 913 -43.65 45.48 -0.87
CA ASP A 913 -42.94 46.58 -0.25
C ASP A 913 -41.75 46.12 0.63
N ILE A 914 -41.73 44.85 1.07
CA ILE A 914 -40.72 44.35 2.00
C ILE A 914 -39.44 43.81 1.35
N GLY A 915 -39.45 43.57 0.03
CA GLY A 915 -38.35 42.87 -0.68
C GLY A 915 -36.95 43.42 -0.41
N LYS A 916 -36.78 44.73 -0.28
CA LYS A 916 -35.47 45.38 -0.05
C LYS A 916 -35.05 45.51 1.42
N LYS A 917 -35.92 45.10 2.36
CA LYS A 917 -35.61 45.08 3.80
C LYS A 917 -34.71 43.88 4.10
N PRO A 918 -33.66 44.02 4.94
CA PRO A 918 -32.75 42.91 5.23
C PRO A 918 -33.43 41.87 6.14
N ALA A 919 -33.53 40.63 5.64
CA ALA A 919 -33.94 39.46 6.41
C ALA A 919 -32.91 39.08 7.49
N ILE A 920 -31.64 39.49 7.29
CA ILE A 920 -30.57 39.42 8.29
C ILE A 920 -30.06 40.86 8.54
N PRO A 921 -30.59 41.58 9.55
CA PRO A 921 -30.30 43.00 9.77
C PRO A 921 -28.98 43.24 10.55
N LEU A 922 -27.85 42.75 10.03
CA LEU A 922 -26.55 42.70 10.72
C LEU A 922 -25.49 43.54 10.00
N THR A 923 -25.57 44.87 10.14
CA THR A 923 -24.70 45.79 9.39
C THR A 923 -23.20 45.47 9.53
N GLN A 924 -22.43 45.77 8.50
CA GLN A 924 -20.98 45.59 8.51
C GLN A 924 -20.31 46.40 9.66
N GLU A 925 -20.91 47.51 10.09
CA GLU A 925 -20.51 48.22 11.31
C GLU A 925 -20.77 47.38 12.57
N LYS A 926 -21.95 46.78 12.74
CA LYS A 926 -22.24 45.86 13.86
C LYS A 926 -21.25 44.69 13.94
N LEU A 927 -20.92 44.10 12.78
CA LEU A 927 -19.91 43.05 12.69
C LEU A 927 -18.51 43.58 13.05
N ASN A 928 -18.19 44.80 12.62
CA ASN A 928 -16.93 45.44 12.95
C ASN A 928 -16.86 45.84 14.43
N GLU A 929 -17.95 46.25 15.10
CA GLU A 929 -18.00 46.46 16.55
C GLU A 929 -17.58 45.17 17.29
N ILE A 930 -18.14 44.01 16.88
CA ILE A 930 -17.84 42.70 17.48
C ILE A 930 -16.37 42.31 17.26
N ARG A 931 -15.81 42.60 16.08
CA ARG A 931 -14.37 42.42 15.80
C ARG A 931 -13.47 43.39 16.55
N ILE A 932 -13.81 44.68 16.63
CA ILE A 932 -12.98 45.74 17.21
C ILE A 932 -12.92 45.62 18.73
N VAL A 933 -14.02 45.22 19.39
CA VAL A 933 -14.03 44.88 20.82
C VAL A 933 -12.99 43.79 21.14
N SER A 934 -12.83 42.79 20.26
CA SER A 934 -11.79 41.75 20.43
C SER A 934 -10.33 42.20 20.15
N VAL A 935 -10.10 43.50 19.88
CA VAL A 935 -8.76 44.05 19.56
C VAL A 935 -8.40 45.28 20.41
N SER A 936 -9.36 46.11 20.83
CA SER A 936 -9.09 47.30 21.65
C SER A 936 -10.27 47.72 22.54
N SER A 937 -9.94 48.18 23.76
CA SER A 937 -10.84 48.45 24.89
C SER A 937 -11.94 49.48 24.65
N LEU A 938 -13.07 49.27 25.34
CA LEU A 938 -14.19 50.22 25.46
C LEU A 938 -13.85 51.44 26.33
N GLU A 939 -14.40 52.60 25.96
CA GLU A 939 -14.97 53.54 26.92
C GLU A 939 -16.51 53.56 26.76
N CYS A 940 -17.19 54.31 27.64
CA CYS A 940 -18.64 54.43 27.74
C CYS A 940 -19.31 54.98 26.45
N ASP A 941 -20.62 54.84 26.21
CA ASP A 941 -21.67 54.76 27.22
C ASP A 941 -23.01 54.08 26.79
N SER A 942 -23.92 53.97 27.76
CA SER A 942 -25.38 53.76 27.63
C SER A 942 -25.95 52.37 27.23
N ILE A 943 -26.97 51.96 28.00
CA ILE A 943 -27.92 50.87 27.72
C ILE A 943 -29.32 51.43 27.96
N GLN A 944 -30.27 51.31 27.03
CA GLN A 944 -31.69 51.36 27.37
C GLN A 944 -32.58 50.75 26.28
N SER A 945 -33.60 49.99 26.71
CA SER A 945 -34.57 49.23 25.89
C SER A 945 -33.93 48.09 25.06
N LEU A 946 -34.62 47.02 24.69
CA LEU A 946 -36.06 46.70 24.79
C LEU A 946 -36.30 45.35 25.49
N THR A 947 -37.55 45.16 25.94
CA THR A 947 -38.22 43.86 26.07
C THR A 947 -38.60 43.33 24.69
#